data_AF-K1WG14-F1
#
_entry.id   AF-K1WG14-F1
#
_cell.length_a   1.000
_cell.length_b   1.000
_cell.length_c   1.000
_cell.angle_alpha   90.00
_cell.angle_beta   90.00
_cell.angle_gamma   90.00
#
_symmetry.space_group_name_H-M   'P 1'
#
loop_
_entity.id
_entity.type
_entity.pdbx_description
1 polymer ?
#
loop_
_entity_poly.entity_id
_entity_poly.type
_entity_poly.pdbx_seq_one_letter_code
_entity_poly.pdbx_strand_id
1 'polypeptide(L)'
;MSTEVFVDVQGDKYLARVVRTFPPKDLVLPEGASSPYHPYATDLDLEPEVVVERDDPMKYFYQVRLIEEGGDDEAQPSDTEEGKGEEFQGSVMEVQADKISRDAAVFSPWIVKKPVALRYGLPTEMSDEIREKIDKIRSSEKTRKKRERDARLGITHSEGEEDSKPEKKKRKTKAEREKEKEEKAEVKEEEKEEEEKKKKRGLKYPCEDATAGRIEVRPKPERSLPFGDDFDKFLFTWSFLNVMGKPLGLSPFTLDDYEQSLLHTDEYTAPAPILVEVHAALLNALMKDLEEGHEPVKPIVHWGLDYDNDMDYWTGTKGANVDTLRPVVEPLGESWTKRQLSYKDGRKGWESALVGCLWERADLDTLKDYLNYILHLTFEDKPAPTRPTWSTGPSTSSSHGLIPSKPERRYTSLDHKAKLNIISFLIDLVTQTANIRDFFEESTNAVTEDALEPKKEKGEDGEDVKDEVPSSVAPSPNGHANGTATNTERDELEGSMMDDTSRANSPASEADRVRTAASRRRAMKEKALEREAEEAERQAALLRERAEAKLKRAESKHMSQEKKRLADAEEDLENRQRQLDYEFRRNNQVLRVKPIGVDRYGNRVWWLDGIGSAGLYDSSGKVTYGTGRLYLQGAEEFDVEHHRAAAELTEEQLSQRRAKEEGDNVLAPGEWAMYDTLEQLEGFKNWLNPRGYRDHHLLRFLNQWWPEITQGVQKRRAAAGLDGNEDEGHGGRRLRPSRRAAGDDVGEGYLGWKNRRAAGGRH
;
A
#
# COMPACT_ATOMS: atom_id res chain seq x y z
N MET A 1 20.75 -28.73 -15.23
CA MET A 1 20.61 -27.84 -14.07
C MET A 1 21.47 -26.62 -14.36
N SER A 2 20.87 -25.44 -14.54
CA SER A 2 21.64 -24.20 -14.67
C SER A 2 22.19 -23.84 -13.29
N THR A 3 23.51 -23.86 -13.11
CA THR A 3 24.18 -23.52 -11.84
C THR A 3 24.60 -22.06 -11.87
N GLU A 4 23.64 -21.18 -11.64
CA GLU A 4 23.83 -19.73 -11.47
C GLU A 4 24.06 -19.41 -9.99
N VAL A 5 25.02 -18.54 -9.72
CA VAL A 5 25.55 -18.19 -8.40
C VAL A 5 25.92 -16.71 -8.36
N PHE A 6 25.82 -16.06 -7.20
CA PHE A 6 26.28 -14.66 -7.06
C PHE A 6 27.74 -14.60 -6.63
N VAL A 7 28.52 -13.75 -7.26
CA VAL A 7 29.95 -13.55 -7.00
C VAL A 7 30.19 -12.10 -6.60
N ASP A 8 30.78 -11.90 -5.43
CA ASP A 8 31.20 -10.59 -4.96
C ASP A 8 32.60 -10.25 -5.50
N VAL A 9 32.68 -9.20 -6.33
CA VAL A 9 33.93 -8.65 -6.88
C VAL A 9 34.07 -7.23 -6.36
N GLN A 10 35.06 -7.01 -5.49
CA GLN A 10 35.39 -5.69 -4.93
C GLN A 10 34.25 -4.98 -4.17
N GLY A 11 33.27 -5.73 -3.64
CA GLY A 11 32.16 -5.17 -2.87
C GLY A 11 30.86 -5.04 -3.67
N ASP A 12 30.90 -5.33 -4.97
CA ASP A 12 29.75 -5.36 -5.86
C ASP A 12 29.37 -6.80 -6.22
N LYS A 13 28.07 -7.10 -6.17
CA LYS A 13 27.53 -8.45 -6.41
C LYS A 13 27.16 -8.63 -7.88
N TYR A 14 27.79 -9.59 -8.53
CA TYR A 14 27.50 -9.98 -9.92
C TYR A 14 26.84 -11.36 -9.97
N LEU A 15 25.85 -11.54 -10.85
CA LEU A 15 25.32 -12.86 -11.16
C LEU A 15 26.33 -13.61 -12.04
N ALA A 16 26.54 -14.90 -11.81
CA ALA A 16 27.57 -15.68 -12.50
C ALA A 16 27.13 -17.13 -12.73
N ARG A 17 27.63 -17.79 -13.79
CA ARG A 17 27.42 -19.22 -14.03
C ARG A 17 28.69 -20.00 -13.77
N VAL A 18 28.60 -21.12 -13.04
CA VAL A 18 29.75 -22.01 -12.82
C VAL A 18 30.12 -22.74 -14.11
N VAL A 19 31.35 -22.52 -14.59
CA VAL A 19 31.91 -23.10 -15.82
C VAL A 19 32.67 -24.39 -15.52
N ARG A 20 33.46 -24.43 -14.43
CA ARG A 20 34.28 -25.59 -14.08
C ARG A 20 34.54 -25.68 -12.58
N THR A 21 34.59 -26.89 -12.03
CA THR A 21 34.85 -27.14 -10.60
C THR A 21 36.15 -27.93 -10.43
N PHE A 22 36.97 -27.53 -9.46
CA PHE A 22 38.26 -28.14 -9.14
C PHE A 22 38.26 -28.64 -7.68
N PRO A 23 38.39 -29.96 -7.45
CA PRO A 23 38.45 -30.52 -6.11
C PRO A 23 39.80 -30.26 -5.41
N PRO A 24 39.84 -30.31 -4.06
CA PRO A 24 41.07 -30.24 -3.28
C PRO A 24 42.02 -31.38 -3.65
N LYS A 25 43.33 -31.11 -3.66
CA LYS A 25 44.35 -32.10 -4.06
C LYS A 25 44.47 -33.30 -3.12
N ASP A 26 44.03 -33.14 -1.87
CA ASP A 26 44.11 -34.15 -0.82
C ASP A 26 42.81 -34.98 -0.71
N LEU A 27 41.83 -34.74 -1.57
CA LEU A 27 40.55 -35.46 -1.58
C LEU A 27 40.74 -36.88 -2.17
N VAL A 28 40.51 -37.89 -1.33
CA VAL A 28 40.56 -39.30 -1.76
C VAL A 28 39.18 -39.69 -2.29
N LEU A 29 39.08 -40.00 -3.58
CA LEU A 29 37.81 -40.41 -4.20
C LEU A 29 37.41 -41.84 -3.75
N PRO A 30 36.16 -42.05 -3.31
CA PRO A 30 35.68 -43.40 -3.00
C PRO A 30 35.48 -44.22 -4.28
N GLU A 31 35.82 -45.52 -4.23
CA GLU A 31 35.65 -46.42 -5.38
C GLU A 31 34.16 -46.54 -5.74
N GLY A 32 33.78 -46.04 -6.93
CA GLY A 32 32.41 -46.10 -7.44
C GLY A 32 31.59 -44.81 -7.36
N ALA A 33 32.18 -43.68 -6.97
CA ALA A 33 31.50 -42.39 -6.92
C ALA A 33 30.84 -42.00 -8.25
N SER A 34 29.56 -41.61 -8.21
CA SER A 34 28.78 -41.23 -9.40
C SER A 34 29.11 -39.82 -9.91
N SER A 35 29.62 -38.95 -9.03
CA SER A 35 30.03 -37.58 -9.33
C SER A 35 31.51 -37.38 -8.98
N PRO A 36 32.32 -36.78 -9.88
CA PRO A 36 33.70 -36.40 -9.58
C PRO A 36 33.80 -35.13 -8.70
N TYR A 37 32.67 -34.50 -8.37
CA TYR A 37 32.57 -33.29 -7.55
C TYR A 37 31.68 -33.56 -6.34
N HIS A 38 32.15 -33.24 -5.13
CA HIS A 38 31.52 -33.56 -3.85
C HIS A 38 31.07 -35.03 -3.71
N PRO A 39 31.97 -36.00 -3.96
CA PRO A 39 31.65 -37.43 -3.97
C PRO A 39 31.04 -37.95 -2.66
N TYR A 40 31.34 -37.33 -1.51
CA TYR A 40 30.81 -37.75 -0.21
C TYR A 40 29.49 -37.03 0.15
N ALA A 41 29.15 -35.93 -0.51
CA ALA A 41 27.90 -35.19 -0.27
C ALA A 41 26.65 -35.90 -0.85
N THR A 42 26.84 -36.90 -1.70
CA THR A 42 25.76 -37.70 -2.29
C THR A 42 25.41 -38.95 -1.49
N ASP A 43 26.17 -39.28 -0.45
CA ASP A 43 25.95 -40.45 0.40
C ASP A 43 25.09 -40.05 1.62
N LEU A 44 23.81 -40.43 1.60
CA LEU A 44 22.82 -40.05 2.60
C LEU A 44 22.97 -40.81 3.93
N ASP A 45 23.85 -41.82 3.98
CA ASP A 45 24.10 -42.63 5.18
C ASP A 45 25.19 -42.01 6.08
N LEU A 46 25.83 -40.91 5.66
CA LEU A 46 26.86 -40.20 6.42
C LEU A 46 26.30 -38.96 7.15
N GLU A 47 26.69 -38.79 8.42
CA GLU A 47 26.35 -37.59 9.17
C GLU A 47 27.03 -36.34 8.58
N PRO A 48 26.37 -35.16 8.60
CA PRO A 48 26.85 -33.95 7.94
C PRO A 48 28.25 -33.50 8.38
N GLU A 49 28.57 -33.71 9.66
CA GLU A 49 29.85 -33.35 10.26
C GLU A 49 31.01 -34.19 9.66
N VAL A 50 30.74 -35.48 9.40
CA VAL A 50 31.71 -36.42 8.82
C VAL A 50 31.90 -36.14 7.33
N VAL A 51 30.84 -35.72 6.62
CA VAL A 51 30.92 -35.31 5.21
C VAL A 51 31.77 -34.06 5.06
N VAL A 52 31.54 -33.03 5.89
CA VAL A 52 32.31 -31.78 5.85
C VAL A 52 33.77 -32.00 6.24
N GLU A 53 34.07 -32.91 7.16
CA GLU A 53 35.45 -33.24 7.52
C GLU A 53 36.21 -33.91 6.37
N ARG A 54 35.54 -34.80 5.63
CA ARG A 54 36.15 -35.58 4.53
C ARG A 54 36.13 -34.86 3.18
N ASP A 55 35.14 -34.03 2.93
CA ASP A 55 34.83 -33.44 1.63
C ASP A 55 34.32 -32.00 1.81
N ASP A 56 35.18 -31.17 2.39
CA ASP A 56 34.85 -29.79 2.74
C ASP A 56 34.59 -28.95 1.47
N PRO A 57 33.36 -28.45 1.25
CA PRO A 57 33.03 -27.67 0.07
C PRO A 57 33.76 -26.33 0.00
N MET A 58 34.28 -25.82 1.13
CA MET A 58 35.06 -24.58 1.16
C MET A 58 36.46 -24.73 0.59
N LYS A 59 36.96 -25.97 0.46
CA LYS A 59 38.30 -26.24 -0.12
C LYS A 59 38.29 -26.34 -1.64
N TYR A 60 37.13 -26.30 -2.28
CA TYR A 60 36.97 -26.35 -3.73
C TYR A 60 37.19 -24.99 -4.39
N PHE A 61 37.72 -25.01 -5.62
CA PHE A 61 37.79 -23.84 -6.49
C PHE A 61 36.80 -23.98 -7.63
N TYR A 62 36.09 -22.90 -7.94
CA TYR A 62 35.09 -22.84 -8.98
C TYR A 62 35.50 -21.76 -9.98
N GLN A 63 35.55 -22.11 -11.26
CA GLN A 63 35.66 -21.14 -12.34
C GLN A 63 34.25 -20.71 -12.73
N VAL A 64 33.95 -19.42 -12.65
CA VAL A 64 32.62 -18.81 -12.87
C VAL A 64 32.72 -17.72 -13.95
N ARG A 65 31.67 -17.55 -14.76
CA ARG A 65 31.54 -16.47 -15.75
C ARG A 65 30.42 -15.51 -15.31
N LEU A 66 30.71 -14.21 -15.23
CA LEU A 66 29.72 -13.19 -14.85
C LEU A 66 28.71 -12.93 -15.99
N ILE A 67 27.42 -12.81 -15.64
CA ILE A 67 26.27 -12.66 -16.55
C ILE A 67 25.64 -11.27 -16.34
N GLU A 68 25.11 -10.68 -17.42
CA GLU A 68 24.36 -9.43 -17.39
C GLU A 68 22.93 -9.64 -16.89
N GLU A 69 22.39 -8.73 -16.08
CA GLU A 69 21.03 -8.83 -15.56
C GLU A 69 20.01 -8.52 -16.68
N GLY A 70 19.72 -9.52 -17.52
CA GLY A 70 18.68 -9.47 -18.57
C GLY A 70 19.11 -9.78 -20.02
N GLY A 71 20.35 -10.18 -20.29
CA GLY A 71 20.86 -10.43 -21.65
C GLY A 71 20.89 -11.91 -22.07
N ASP A 72 20.36 -12.24 -23.25
CA ASP A 72 20.51 -13.56 -23.88
C ASP A 72 21.92 -13.77 -24.48
N ASP A 73 22.36 -15.04 -24.51
CA ASP A 73 23.74 -15.56 -24.59
C ASP A 73 24.65 -15.16 -25.79
N GLU A 74 24.29 -14.25 -26.70
CA GLU A 74 25.11 -13.96 -27.90
C GLU A 74 25.11 -12.47 -28.35
N ALA A 75 26.00 -11.64 -27.77
CA ALA A 75 26.42 -10.38 -28.40
C ALA A 75 27.88 -10.02 -28.06
N GLN A 76 28.63 -9.53 -29.06
CA GLN A 76 30.01 -9.03 -28.92
C GLN A 76 30.04 -7.55 -28.49
N PRO A 77 31.11 -7.08 -27.81
CA PRO A 77 31.12 -5.77 -27.16
C PRO A 77 31.23 -4.63 -28.19
N SER A 78 30.40 -3.60 -28.03
CA SER A 78 30.50 -2.32 -28.74
C SER A 78 30.72 -1.18 -27.75
N ASP A 79 31.73 -0.35 -28.00
CA ASP A 79 32.15 0.77 -27.15
C ASP A 79 31.13 1.92 -27.13
N THR A 80 30.64 2.32 -25.95
CA THR A 80 30.05 3.66 -25.69
C THR A 80 30.16 4.05 -24.21
N GLU A 81 30.13 5.36 -23.92
CA GLU A 81 30.79 6.06 -22.80
C GLU A 81 30.33 5.81 -21.34
N GLU A 82 31.26 6.11 -20.42
CA GLU A 82 31.47 5.57 -19.07
C GLU A 82 30.46 5.97 -17.96
N GLY A 83 29.71 4.97 -17.47
CA GLY A 83 29.12 4.93 -16.13
C GLY A 83 29.87 3.92 -15.24
N LYS A 84 30.17 4.28 -13.99
CA LYS A 84 31.02 3.49 -13.06
C LYS A 84 30.33 2.24 -12.47
N GLY A 85 29.96 1.26 -13.29
CA GLY A 85 29.42 -0.03 -12.81
C GLY A 85 29.76 -1.28 -13.65
N GLU A 86 30.34 -1.14 -14.84
CA GLU A 86 30.37 -2.21 -15.86
C GLU A 86 31.74 -2.88 -16.08
N GLU A 87 32.71 -2.72 -15.17
CA GLU A 87 34.11 -3.12 -15.43
C GLU A 87 34.34 -4.65 -15.55
N PHE A 88 33.43 -5.49 -15.03
CA PHE A 88 33.65 -6.95 -14.92
C PHE A 88 32.68 -7.83 -15.70
N GLN A 89 31.72 -7.25 -16.45
CA GLN A 89 30.70 -8.03 -17.15
C GLN A 89 31.31 -8.95 -18.23
N GLY A 90 30.82 -10.21 -18.34
CA GLY A 90 31.35 -11.22 -19.26
C GLY A 90 32.69 -11.87 -18.87
N SER A 91 33.33 -11.41 -17.79
CA SER A 91 34.62 -11.94 -17.34
C SER A 91 34.50 -13.33 -16.70
N VAL A 92 35.52 -14.18 -16.93
CA VAL A 92 35.66 -15.49 -16.27
C VAL A 92 36.64 -15.36 -15.12
N MET A 93 36.24 -15.81 -13.92
CA MET A 93 37.03 -15.70 -12.69
C MET A 93 37.07 -17.03 -11.91
N GLU A 94 38.09 -17.24 -11.09
CA GLU A 94 38.18 -18.37 -10.15
C GLU A 94 37.80 -17.90 -8.74
N VAL A 95 36.87 -18.62 -8.11
CA VAL A 95 36.26 -18.25 -6.82
C VAL A 95 36.15 -19.46 -5.90
N GLN A 96 36.13 -19.22 -4.58
CA GLN A 96 35.89 -20.23 -3.54
C GLN A 96 34.55 -19.98 -2.86
N ALA A 97 33.94 -21.01 -2.29
CA ALA A 97 32.56 -21.00 -1.79
C ALA A 97 32.27 -19.97 -0.67
N ASP A 98 33.30 -19.52 0.06
CA ASP A 98 33.21 -18.51 1.15
C ASP A 98 32.73 -17.10 0.73
N LYS A 99 32.44 -16.87 -0.57
CA LYS A 99 32.06 -15.54 -1.09
C LYS A 99 30.62 -15.41 -1.58
N ILE A 100 29.71 -16.30 -1.16
CA ILE A 100 28.32 -16.32 -1.65
C ILE A 100 27.32 -16.32 -0.47
N SER A 101 26.50 -15.27 -0.30
CA SER A 101 25.35 -15.25 0.63
C SER A 101 24.30 -14.12 0.40
N ARG A 102 23.09 -14.29 0.97
CA ARG A 102 21.93 -13.34 1.07
C ARG A 102 21.13 -13.66 2.36
N ASP A 103 20.48 -12.71 3.15
CA ASP A 103 19.00 -12.35 3.39
C ASP A 103 18.73 -10.82 3.50
N ALA A 104 17.44 -10.47 3.43
CA ALA A 104 16.67 -9.24 3.36
C ALA A 104 16.31 -8.47 4.67
N ALA A 105 17.28 -8.10 5.50
CA ALA A 105 17.28 -6.74 6.05
C ALA A 105 18.72 -6.25 6.18
N VAL A 106 18.96 -5.01 5.78
CA VAL A 106 20.31 -4.46 5.66
C VAL A 106 21.01 -4.54 7.02
N PHE A 107 21.94 -5.50 7.13
CA PHE A 107 22.74 -5.91 8.29
C PHE A 107 22.04 -6.69 9.42
N SER A 108 20.83 -7.25 9.24
CA SER A 108 20.32 -8.28 10.17
C SER A 108 20.63 -9.69 9.65
N PRO A 109 21.19 -10.59 10.48
CA PRO A 109 21.39 -11.98 10.09
C PRO A 109 20.05 -12.73 9.98
N TRP A 110 20.03 -13.81 9.20
CA TRP A 110 18.87 -14.71 9.08
C TRP A 110 18.48 -15.32 10.42
N ILE A 111 17.18 -15.39 10.70
CA ILE A 111 16.63 -16.14 11.84
C ILE A 111 15.50 -17.04 11.35
N VAL A 112 15.54 -18.30 11.76
CA VAL A 112 14.53 -19.32 11.45
C VAL A 112 13.24 -19.04 12.24
N LYS A 113 12.06 -19.21 11.63
CA LYS A 113 10.76 -18.99 12.28
C LYS A 113 10.63 -19.81 13.58
N LYS A 114 10.12 -19.21 14.65
CA LYS A 114 9.98 -19.80 16.00
C LYS A 114 9.50 -21.26 16.05
N PRO A 115 8.45 -21.67 15.31
CA PRO A 115 7.99 -23.07 15.31
C PRO A 115 9.03 -24.05 14.76
N VAL A 116 9.81 -23.63 13.76
CA VAL A 116 10.85 -24.44 13.13
C VAL A 116 12.12 -24.45 13.99
N ALA A 117 12.47 -23.32 14.60
CA ALA A 117 13.60 -23.21 15.52
C ALA A 117 13.42 -24.09 16.77
N LEU A 118 12.20 -24.17 17.32
CA LEU A 118 11.87 -25.04 18.46
C LEU A 118 11.89 -26.54 18.09
N ARG A 119 11.47 -26.89 16.87
CA ARG A 119 11.44 -28.29 16.40
C ARG A 119 12.84 -28.90 16.22
N TYR A 120 13.83 -28.07 15.93
CA TYR A 120 15.22 -28.49 15.68
C TYR A 120 16.23 -27.95 16.71
N GLY A 121 15.75 -27.42 17.84
CA GLY A 121 16.62 -26.98 18.95
C GLY A 121 17.55 -25.81 18.61
N LEU A 122 17.16 -24.92 17.69
CA LEU A 122 17.98 -23.78 17.25
C LEU A 122 17.79 -22.55 18.17
N PRO A 123 18.88 -21.81 18.48
CA PRO A 123 18.81 -20.60 19.30
C PRO A 123 17.91 -19.55 18.65
N THR A 124 16.88 -19.13 19.39
CA THR A 124 15.82 -18.24 18.85
C THR A 124 16.12 -16.75 19.05
N GLU A 125 17.20 -16.42 19.76
CA GLU A 125 17.62 -15.03 20.02
C GLU A 125 19.06 -14.78 19.54
N MET A 126 19.30 -13.61 18.96
CA MET A 126 20.64 -13.17 18.53
C MET A 126 21.56 -12.98 19.73
N SER A 127 22.80 -13.48 19.64
CA SER A 127 23.81 -13.30 20.69
C SER A 127 24.28 -11.85 20.80
N ASP A 128 24.70 -11.46 22.01
CA ASP A 128 25.02 -10.07 22.34
C ASP A 128 26.24 -9.51 21.59
N GLU A 129 27.17 -10.37 21.17
CA GLU A 129 28.33 -9.98 20.35
C GLU A 129 27.95 -9.55 18.92
N ILE A 130 26.89 -10.15 18.38
CA ILE A 130 26.37 -9.84 17.04
C ILE A 130 25.56 -8.54 17.11
N ARG A 131 24.83 -8.30 18.21
CA ARG A 131 24.14 -7.03 18.48
C ARG A 131 25.11 -5.85 18.57
N GLU A 132 26.23 -6.01 19.29
CA GLU A 132 27.27 -4.95 19.38
C GLU A 132 27.96 -4.62 18.06
N LYS A 133 28.18 -5.62 17.18
CA LYS A 133 28.79 -5.39 15.85
C LYS A 133 27.85 -4.63 14.91
N ILE A 134 26.55 -4.92 14.97
CA ILE A 134 25.53 -4.24 14.18
C ILE A 134 25.38 -2.78 14.64
N ASP A 135 25.42 -2.51 15.95
CA ASP A 135 25.37 -1.14 16.48
C ASP A 135 26.62 -0.32 16.12
N LYS A 136 27.80 -0.95 16.04
CA LYS A 136 29.03 -0.31 15.52
C LYS A 136 28.92 0.10 14.06
N ILE A 137 28.39 -0.76 13.19
CA ILE A 137 28.19 -0.47 11.76
C ILE A 137 27.12 0.61 11.55
N ARG A 138 26.06 0.59 12.38
CA ARG A 138 25.00 1.61 12.35
C ARG A 138 25.50 2.98 12.83
N SER A 139 26.43 3.01 13.79
CA SER A 139 27.05 4.25 14.28
C SER A 139 28.02 4.88 13.26
N SER A 140 28.77 4.07 12.50
CA SER A 140 29.72 4.55 11.50
C SER A 140 29.01 5.12 10.25
N GLU A 141 27.93 4.49 9.80
CA GLU A 141 27.05 5.02 8.74
C GLU A 141 26.41 6.37 9.15
N LYS A 142 26.02 6.53 10.43
CA LYS A 142 25.51 7.81 10.99
C LYS A 142 26.58 8.91 10.95
N THR A 143 27.86 8.58 11.18
CA THR A 143 28.97 9.55 11.07
C THR A 143 29.30 9.92 9.62
N ARG A 144 29.15 8.98 8.67
CA ARG A 144 29.35 9.21 7.24
C ARG A 144 28.29 10.14 6.66
N LYS A 145 27.02 9.90 6.97
CA LYS A 145 25.88 10.75 6.56
C LYS A 145 25.90 12.14 7.21
N LYS A 146 26.50 12.29 8.40
CA LYS A 146 26.76 13.61 9.03
C LYS A 146 27.85 14.39 8.29
N ARG A 147 28.95 13.74 7.89
CA ARG A 147 30.01 14.36 7.06
C ARG A 147 29.52 14.81 5.69
N GLU A 148 28.65 14.03 5.07
CA GLU A 148 28.07 14.35 3.77
C GLU A 148 27.06 15.51 3.86
N ARG A 149 26.29 15.60 4.96
CA ARG A 149 25.41 16.74 5.28
C ARG A 149 26.20 18.02 5.57
N ASP A 150 27.31 17.93 6.29
CA ASP A 150 28.19 19.07 6.62
C ASP A 150 28.93 19.58 5.37
N ALA A 151 29.28 18.70 4.43
CA ALA A 151 29.84 19.04 3.11
C ALA A 151 28.81 19.74 2.19
N ARG A 152 27.54 19.31 2.23
CA ARG A 152 26.45 19.94 1.46
C ARG A 152 26.01 21.31 2.01
N LEU A 153 26.30 21.60 3.29
CA LEU A 153 26.04 22.88 3.96
C LEU A 153 27.26 23.82 4.03
N GLY A 154 28.42 23.39 3.49
CA GLY A 154 29.59 24.26 3.25
C GLY A 154 30.40 24.66 4.49
N ILE A 155 30.52 23.80 5.50
CA ILE A 155 31.25 24.10 6.74
C ILE A 155 32.60 23.38 6.72
N THR A 156 33.70 24.13 6.64
CA THR A 156 35.08 23.57 6.66
C THR A 156 35.85 24.01 7.90
N HIS A 157 36.25 23.05 8.75
CA HIS A 157 37.32 23.23 9.74
C HIS A 157 38.65 22.76 9.13
N SER A 158 39.68 23.60 9.22
CA SER A 158 41.05 23.27 8.82
C SER A 158 41.92 23.07 10.05
N GLU A 159 42.52 21.89 10.19
CA GLU A 159 43.66 21.65 11.09
C GLU A 159 44.76 20.92 10.31
N GLY A 160 46.00 21.39 10.47
CA GLY A 160 47.22 20.88 9.85
C GLY A 160 48.15 20.22 10.86
N GLU A 161 49.06 19.39 10.35
CA GLU A 161 50.04 18.58 11.08
C GLU A 161 51.31 19.34 11.52
N GLU A 162 51.85 18.92 12.67
CA GLU A 162 53.14 19.24 13.30
C GLU A 162 54.32 18.49 12.60
N ASP A 163 55.64 18.67 12.80
CA ASP A 163 56.49 19.48 13.69
C ASP A 163 57.97 19.45 13.18
N SER A 164 58.81 20.37 13.68
CA SER A 164 60.21 20.20 14.14
C SER A 164 61.23 21.35 13.84
N LYS A 165 61.76 21.87 14.97
CA LYS A 165 62.64 23.04 15.30
C LYS A 165 64.16 22.80 15.10
N PRO A 166 65.15 23.71 15.39
CA PRO A 166 65.13 24.89 16.30
C PRO A 166 65.87 26.21 15.89
N GLU A 167 65.60 27.27 16.66
CA GLU A 167 66.12 28.66 16.56
C GLU A 167 67.46 28.95 17.29
N LYS A 168 68.05 30.14 17.03
CA LYS A 168 68.65 30.98 18.08
C LYS A 168 68.54 32.51 17.85
N LYS A 169 68.02 33.17 18.90
CA LYS A 169 68.36 34.49 19.52
C LYS A 169 67.52 35.75 19.23
N LYS A 170 66.78 36.12 20.31
CA LYS A 170 66.74 37.41 21.04
C LYS A 170 66.10 38.64 20.37
N ARG A 171 64.92 39.05 20.86
CA ARG A 171 64.66 40.25 21.73
C ARG A 171 63.15 40.51 21.87
N LYS A 172 62.70 40.88 23.08
CA LYS A 172 61.31 41.20 23.45
C LYS A 172 60.84 42.51 22.80
N THR A 173 59.69 42.47 22.09
CA THR A 173 58.76 43.60 21.83
C THR A 173 57.53 43.09 21.06
N LYS A 174 56.37 43.74 21.22
CA LYS A 174 55.12 43.58 20.44
C LYS A 174 54.36 42.23 20.51
N ALA A 175 55.05 41.11 20.69
CA ALA A 175 54.47 39.75 20.70
C ALA A 175 53.50 39.47 21.86
N GLU A 176 53.66 40.14 23.00
CA GLU A 176 52.82 39.90 24.20
C GLU A 176 51.41 40.49 24.04
N ARG A 177 51.25 41.54 23.23
CA ARG A 177 49.96 42.19 22.93
C ARG A 177 49.22 41.55 21.76
N GLU A 178 49.96 40.87 20.89
CA GLU A 178 49.39 40.04 19.81
C GLU A 178 48.91 38.70 20.38
N LYS A 179 49.65 38.09 21.32
CA LYS A 179 49.21 36.89 22.04
C LYS A 179 47.91 37.06 22.82
N GLU A 180 47.72 38.17 23.54
CA GLU A 180 46.49 38.40 24.30
C GLU A 180 45.27 38.70 23.37
N LYS A 181 45.53 39.15 22.14
CA LYS A 181 44.50 39.33 21.11
C LYS A 181 44.21 38.03 20.35
N GLU A 182 45.21 37.18 20.13
CA GLU A 182 45.05 35.82 19.62
C GLU A 182 44.26 34.97 20.62
N GLU A 183 44.62 34.96 21.91
CA GLU A 183 43.88 34.23 22.95
C GLU A 183 42.40 34.66 23.02
N LYS A 184 42.13 35.97 22.95
CA LYS A 184 40.76 36.49 22.95
C LYS A 184 40.01 36.23 21.63
N ALA A 185 40.72 36.00 20.53
CA ALA A 185 40.11 35.63 19.26
C ALA A 185 39.82 34.12 19.20
N GLU A 186 40.72 33.29 19.72
CA GLU A 186 40.57 31.84 19.87
C GLU A 186 39.38 31.51 20.78
N VAL A 187 39.29 32.11 21.98
CA VAL A 187 38.15 31.88 22.88
C VAL A 187 36.81 32.28 22.25
N LYS A 188 36.83 33.31 21.38
CA LYS A 188 35.63 33.83 20.71
C LYS A 188 35.26 33.03 19.46
N GLU A 189 36.24 32.40 18.79
CA GLU A 189 35.98 31.39 17.76
C GLU A 189 35.49 30.10 18.39
N GLU A 190 36.08 29.62 19.49
CA GLU A 190 35.59 28.45 20.23
C GLU A 190 34.16 28.64 20.73
N GLU A 191 33.80 29.80 21.30
CA GLU A 191 32.40 30.09 21.69
C GLU A 191 31.45 30.09 20.49
N LYS A 192 31.87 30.65 19.35
CA LYS A 192 31.06 30.65 18.11
C LYS A 192 30.95 29.26 17.49
N GLU A 193 31.99 28.46 17.57
CA GLU A 193 32.04 27.09 17.10
C GLU A 193 31.22 26.18 18.01
N GLU A 194 31.18 26.46 19.31
CA GLU A 194 30.30 25.78 20.26
C GLU A 194 28.82 26.19 20.05
N GLU A 195 28.56 27.45 19.73
CA GLU A 195 27.22 27.95 19.38
C GLU A 195 26.76 27.42 18.00
N GLU A 196 27.67 27.31 17.03
CA GLU A 196 27.44 26.63 15.75
C GLU A 196 27.29 25.12 15.92
N LYS A 197 28.04 24.46 16.82
CA LYS A 197 27.83 23.04 17.18
C LYS A 197 26.49 22.85 17.90
N LYS A 198 26.03 23.83 18.69
CA LYS A 198 24.66 23.85 19.27
C LYS A 198 23.57 24.05 18.19
N LYS A 199 23.85 24.82 17.12
CA LYS A 199 22.94 25.02 15.96
C LYS A 199 23.02 23.90 14.89
N LYS A 200 24.16 23.23 14.74
CA LYS A 200 24.47 22.09 13.83
C LYS A 200 24.31 20.73 14.48
N ARG A 201 24.02 20.66 15.78
CA ARG A 201 23.33 19.52 16.39
C ARG A 201 21.96 19.44 15.73
N GLY A 202 21.96 18.82 14.55
CA GLY A 202 20.77 18.55 13.77
C GLY A 202 19.75 17.90 14.67
N LEU A 203 18.52 18.40 14.59
CA LEU A 203 17.35 17.84 15.25
C LEU A 203 17.44 16.30 15.24
N LYS A 204 17.67 15.72 16.43
CA LYS A 204 17.76 14.28 16.62
C LYS A 204 16.34 13.74 16.38
N TYR A 205 16.08 13.28 15.17
CA TYR A 205 14.89 12.51 14.88
C TYR A 205 14.96 11.19 15.67
N PRO A 206 13.90 10.79 16.37
CA PRO A 206 12.51 11.25 16.23
C PRO A 206 12.21 12.54 17.03
N CYS A 207 11.81 13.61 16.33
CA CYS A 207 11.34 14.84 16.97
C CYS A 207 9.83 14.70 17.26
N GLU A 208 9.48 13.79 18.17
CA GLU A 208 8.10 13.58 18.62
C GLU A 208 7.56 14.77 19.44
N ASP A 209 8.40 15.76 19.81
CA ASP A 209 8.09 16.71 20.90
C ASP A 209 7.99 18.20 20.52
N ALA A 210 7.84 18.57 19.25
CA ALA A 210 7.56 19.98 18.93
C ALA A 210 6.06 20.27 18.88
N THR A 211 5.47 20.40 20.07
CA THR A 211 4.08 20.78 20.30
C THR A 211 3.85 22.26 20.00
N ALA A 212 3.13 22.56 18.91
CA ALA A 212 2.48 23.85 18.72
C ALA A 212 1.00 23.62 18.44
N GLY A 213 0.14 24.01 19.41
CA GLY A 213 -1.30 24.26 19.21
C GLY A 213 -2.21 23.07 18.91
N ARG A 214 -1.82 21.83 19.24
CA ARG A 214 -2.60 20.62 18.92
C ARG A 214 -3.27 19.97 20.11
N ILE A 215 -4.28 19.16 19.81
CA ILE A 215 -4.98 18.31 20.78
C ILE A 215 -3.93 17.44 21.50
N GLU A 216 -3.73 17.70 22.79
CA GLU A 216 -2.77 16.95 23.60
C GLU A 216 -3.27 15.54 23.95
N VAL A 217 -4.59 15.35 24.02
CA VAL A 217 -5.23 14.10 24.46
C VAL A 217 -5.84 13.35 23.28
N ARG A 218 -5.43 12.09 23.06
CA ARG A 218 -6.00 11.22 22.03
C ARG A 218 -7.50 11.07 22.25
N PRO A 219 -8.34 11.19 21.21
CA PRO A 219 -9.76 10.86 21.34
C PRO A 219 -9.96 9.45 21.86
N LYS A 220 -11.01 9.26 22.65
CA LYS A 220 -11.35 7.95 23.22
C LYS A 220 -11.80 7.00 22.10
N PRO A 221 -11.07 5.90 21.82
CA PRO A 221 -11.54 4.88 20.90
C PRO A 221 -12.59 3.99 21.58
N GLU A 222 -13.48 3.43 20.78
CA GLU A 222 -14.48 2.46 21.24
C GLU A 222 -13.87 1.05 21.32
N ARG A 223 -14.16 0.34 22.42
CA ARG A 223 -13.65 -1.01 22.69
C ARG A 223 -14.74 -2.09 22.67
N SER A 224 -15.98 -1.70 22.38
CA SER A 224 -17.12 -2.62 22.31
C SER A 224 -17.11 -3.34 20.97
N LEU A 225 -16.25 -4.35 20.85
CA LEU A 225 -16.09 -5.13 19.62
C LEU A 225 -16.92 -6.41 19.64
N PRO A 226 -17.47 -6.82 18.50
CA PRO A 226 -18.23 -8.07 18.41
C PRO A 226 -17.29 -9.27 18.62
N PHE A 227 -17.83 -10.36 19.17
CA PHE A 227 -17.11 -11.62 19.44
C PHE A 227 -15.95 -11.55 20.45
N GLY A 228 -15.68 -10.40 21.09
CA GLY A 228 -14.69 -10.27 22.17
C GLY A 228 -13.30 -10.73 21.74
N ASP A 229 -12.72 -11.70 22.46
CA ASP A 229 -11.39 -12.26 22.16
C ASP A 229 -11.30 -12.91 20.76
N ASP A 230 -12.44 -13.31 20.17
CA ASP A 230 -12.51 -13.87 18.81
C ASP A 230 -12.63 -12.77 17.71
N PHE A 231 -12.53 -11.49 18.05
CA PHE A 231 -12.67 -10.38 17.09
C PHE A 231 -11.67 -10.48 15.94
N ASP A 232 -10.42 -10.87 16.21
CA ASP A 232 -9.40 -11.09 15.17
C ASP A 232 -9.85 -12.10 14.11
N LYS A 233 -10.42 -13.22 14.57
CA LYS A 233 -10.93 -14.29 13.70
C LYS A 233 -12.16 -13.82 12.92
N PHE A 234 -13.06 -13.08 13.58
CA PHE A 234 -14.21 -12.46 12.94
C PHE A 234 -13.80 -11.50 11.82
N LEU A 235 -12.83 -10.62 12.09
CA LEU A 235 -12.32 -9.65 11.13
C LEU A 235 -11.58 -10.33 9.97
N PHE A 236 -10.77 -11.34 10.27
CA PHE A 236 -10.03 -12.13 9.28
C PHE A 236 -10.97 -12.85 8.32
N THR A 237 -11.97 -13.57 8.84
CA THR A 237 -12.93 -14.32 8.01
C THR A 237 -13.74 -13.39 7.11
N TRP A 238 -14.23 -12.26 7.63
CA TRP A 238 -14.89 -11.23 6.82
C TRP A 238 -13.98 -10.66 5.73
N SER A 239 -12.74 -10.31 6.10
CA SER A 239 -11.75 -9.75 5.18
C SER A 239 -11.43 -10.73 4.06
N PHE A 240 -11.19 -12.00 4.37
CA PHE A 240 -10.91 -13.02 3.38
C PHE A 240 -12.06 -13.16 2.39
N LEU A 241 -13.30 -13.27 2.87
CA LEU A 241 -14.49 -13.45 2.02
C LEU A 241 -14.69 -12.27 1.06
N ASN A 242 -14.40 -11.05 1.49
CA ASN A 242 -14.52 -9.85 0.66
C ASN A 242 -13.34 -9.63 -0.28
N VAL A 243 -12.11 -9.93 0.16
CA VAL A 243 -10.90 -9.84 -0.68
C VAL A 243 -10.92 -10.90 -1.77
N MET A 244 -11.32 -12.13 -1.43
CA MET A 244 -11.44 -13.29 -2.34
C MET A 244 -12.80 -13.38 -3.02
N GLY A 245 -13.61 -12.33 -3.00
CA GLY A 245 -14.96 -12.38 -3.58
C GLY A 245 -14.99 -12.71 -5.07
N LYS A 246 -13.95 -12.38 -5.86
CA LYS A 246 -13.87 -12.72 -7.29
C LYS A 246 -13.64 -14.22 -7.48
N PRO A 247 -12.55 -14.82 -6.96
CA PRO A 247 -12.34 -16.26 -7.13
C PRO A 247 -13.44 -17.11 -6.46
N LEU A 248 -14.04 -16.64 -5.37
CA LEU A 248 -15.15 -17.35 -4.70
C LEU A 248 -16.53 -17.11 -5.35
N GLY A 249 -16.65 -16.16 -6.28
CA GLY A 249 -17.95 -15.77 -6.82
C GLY A 249 -18.90 -15.16 -5.78
N LEU A 250 -18.36 -14.50 -4.75
CA LEU A 250 -19.09 -13.79 -3.70
C LEU A 250 -19.11 -12.28 -3.96
N SER A 251 -20.31 -11.70 -3.91
CA SER A 251 -20.46 -10.24 -3.94
C SER A 251 -20.00 -9.63 -2.61
N PRO A 252 -19.49 -8.39 -2.61
CA PRO A 252 -19.08 -7.75 -1.37
C PRO A 252 -20.27 -7.54 -0.42
N PHE A 253 -20.00 -7.57 0.88
CA PHE A 253 -20.96 -7.29 1.96
C PHE A 253 -20.25 -6.63 3.14
N THR A 254 -21.01 -5.85 3.93
CA THR A 254 -20.44 -5.07 5.03
C THR A 254 -20.09 -5.95 6.23
N LEU A 255 -19.21 -5.45 7.10
CA LEU A 255 -18.86 -6.16 8.33
C LEU A 255 -20.07 -6.29 9.27
N ASP A 256 -20.92 -5.25 9.31
CA ASP A 256 -22.14 -5.25 10.11
C ASP A 256 -23.15 -6.29 9.60
N ASP A 257 -23.31 -6.43 8.28
CA ASP A 257 -24.18 -7.47 7.69
C ASP A 257 -23.67 -8.88 8.03
N TYR A 258 -22.35 -9.07 8.06
CA TYR A 258 -21.72 -10.33 8.42
C TYR A 258 -21.91 -10.67 9.90
N GLU A 259 -21.73 -9.69 10.78
CA GLU A 259 -22.01 -9.82 12.23
C GLU A 259 -23.46 -10.25 12.46
N GLN A 260 -24.42 -9.51 11.88
CA GLN A 260 -25.85 -9.79 12.04
C GLN A 260 -26.22 -11.16 11.46
N SER A 261 -25.58 -11.57 10.36
CA SER A 261 -25.77 -12.89 9.77
C SER A 261 -25.32 -14.02 10.71
N LEU A 262 -24.16 -13.87 11.37
CA LEU A 262 -23.65 -14.86 12.33
C LEU A 262 -24.53 -14.96 13.58
N LEU A 263 -25.04 -13.81 14.05
CA LEU A 263 -25.94 -13.73 15.21
C LEU A 263 -27.38 -14.17 14.90
N HIS A 264 -27.73 -14.36 13.63
CA HIS A 264 -29.06 -14.80 13.21
C HIS A 264 -29.36 -16.21 13.72
N THR A 265 -30.34 -16.32 14.62
CA THR A 265 -30.72 -17.54 15.35
C THR A 265 -32.21 -17.88 15.23
N ASP A 266 -32.93 -17.23 14.31
CA ASP A 266 -34.36 -17.47 14.13
C ASP A 266 -34.61 -18.85 13.50
N GLU A 267 -35.37 -19.69 14.21
CA GLU A 267 -35.75 -21.03 13.78
C GLU A 267 -36.86 -21.00 12.71
N TYR A 268 -37.65 -19.92 12.68
CA TYR A 268 -38.80 -19.77 11.79
C TYR A 268 -38.45 -19.06 10.47
N THR A 269 -37.28 -18.42 10.41
CA THR A 269 -36.76 -17.77 9.21
C THR A 269 -35.69 -18.64 8.55
N ALA A 270 -35.58 -18.56 7.22
CA ALA A 270 -34.52 -19.25 6.50
C ALA A 270 -33.13 -18.75 6.97
N PRO A 271 -32.07 -19.57 6.86
CA PRO A 271 -30.72 -19.11 7.17
C PRO A 271 -30.38 -17.81 6.44
N ALA A 272 -29.62 -16.94 7.09
CA ALA A 272 -29.21 -15.66 6.51
C ALA A 272 -28.59 -15.87 5.11
N PRO A 273 -29.05 -15.15 4.05
CA PRO A 273 -28.58 -15.37 2.69
C PRO A 273 -27.05 -15.29 2.52
N ILE A 274 -26.40 -14.40 3.28
CA ILE A 274 -24.95 -14.27 3.33
C ILE A 274 -24.31 -15.59 3.78
N LEU A 275 -24.79 -16.22 4.86
CA LEU A 275 -24.21 -17.48 5.33
C LEU A 275 -24.44 -18.61 4.34
N VAL A 276 -25.61 -18.69 3.72
CA VAL A 276 -25.90 -19.70 2.69
C VAL A 276 -24.90 -19.59 1.53
N GLU A 277 -24.69 -18.38 1.01
CA GLU A 277 -23.76 -18.16 -0.09
C GLU A 277 -22.30 -18.33 0.32
N VAL A 278 -21.90 -17.91 1.52
CA VAL A 278 -20.53 -18.12 2.05
C VAL A 278 -20.19 -19.60 2.12
N HIS A 279 -21.04 -20.42 2.75
CA HIS A 279 -20.76 -21.86 2.86
C HIS A 279 -20.80 -22.52 1.50
N ALA A 280 -21.78 -22.18 0.65
CA ALA A 280 -21.86 -22.75 -0.68
C ALA A 280 -20.67 -22.37 -1.57
N ALA A 281 -20.17 -21.14 -1.47
CA ALA A 281 -18.99 -20.69 -2.21
C ALA A 281 -17.72 -21.40 -1.76
N LEU A 282 -17.49 -21.51 -0.45
CA LEU A 282 -16.32 -22.22 0.09
C LEU A 282 -16.35 -23.71 -0.26
N LEU A 283 -17.50 -24.37 -0.08
CA LEU A 283 -17.66 -25.79 -0.44
C LEU A 283 -17.50 -26.01 -1.94
N ASN A 284 -18.10 -25.16 -2.79
CA ASN A 284 -17.93 -25.28 -4.23
C ASN A 284 -16.49 -25.04 -4.68
N ALA A 285 -15.72 -24.17 -4.00
CA ALA A 285 -14.30 -23.99 -4.30
C ALA A 285 -13.52 -25.30 -4.08
N LEU A 286 -13.79 -26.01 -2.99
CA LEU A 286 -13.19 -27.33 -2.72
C LEU A 286 -13.64 -28.40 -3.73
N MET A 287 -14.95 -28.43 -4.06
CA MET A 287 -15.48 -29.38 -5.05
C MET A 287 -14.89 -29.16 -6.43
N LYS A 288 -14.75 -27.90 -6.84
CA LYS A 288 -14.20 -27.52 -8.15
C LYS A 288 -12.72 -27.88 -8.25
N ASP A 289 -11.94 -27.63 -7.20
CA ASP A 289 -10.52 -27.98 -7.14
C ASP A 289 -10.32 -29.51 -7.31
N LEU A 290 -11.18 -30.32 -6.67
CA LEU A 290 -11.20 -31.78 -6.85
C LEU A 290 -11.64 -32.21 -8.27
N GLU A 291 -12.64 -31.54 -8.85
CA GLU A 291 -13.11 -31.82 -10.21
C GLU A 291 -12.03 -31.53 -11.26
N GLU A 292 -11.19 -30.53 -11.02
CA GLU A 292 -10.02 -30.19 -11.84
C GLU A 292 -8.85 -31.19 -11.68
N GLY A 293 -8.99 -32.17 -10.79
CA GLY A 293 -8.04 -33.27 -10.60
C GLY A 293 -6.91 -32.97 -9.62
N HIS A 294 -7.04 -31.90 -8.82
CA HIS A 294 -6.09 -31.61 -7.75
C HIS A 294 -6.24 -32.59 -6.58
N GLU A 295 -5.15 -32.77 -5.82
CA GLU A 295 -5.20 -33.60 -4.62
C GLU A 295 -6.14 -32.98 -3.57
N PRO A 296 -6.84 -33.80 -2.77
CA PRO A 296 -7.62 -33.34 -1.64
C PRO A 296 -6.82 -32.41 -0.73
N VAL A 297 -7.23 -31.14 -0.68
CA VAL A 297 -6.63 -30.17 0.24
C VAL A 297 -6.69 -30.66 1.69
N LYS A 298 -5.56 -30.62 2.38
CA LYS A 298 -5.47 -30.93 3.80
C LYS A 298 -5.23 -29.65 4.59
N PRO A 299 -5.72 -29.57 5.84
CA PRO A 299 -5.38 -28.46 6.73
C PRO A 299 -3.86 -28.25 6.81
N ILE A 300 -3.43 -26.99 6.93
CA ILE A 300 -1.99 -26.63 6.86
C ILE A 300 -1.18 -27.37 7.94
N VAL A 301 -1.79 -27.60 9.10
CA VAL A 301 -1.18 -28.30 10.24
C VAL A 301 -0.84 -29.77 9.96
N HIS A 302 -1.45 -30.41 8.95
CA HIS A 302 -1.22 -31.83 8.61
C HIS A 302 -0.07 -32.08 7.65
N TRP A 303 0.57 -31.03 7.13
CA TRP A 303 1.66 -31.21 6.18
C TRP A 303 2.90 -31.81 6.88
N GLY A 304 3.19 -33.08 6.55
CA GLY A 304 4.35 -33.82 7.04
C GLY A 304 4.20 -34.45 8.42
N LEU A 305 2.96 -34.74 8.85
CA LEU A 305 2.64 -35.44 10.10
C LEU A 305 1.65 -36.58 9.83
N ASP A 306 1.89 -37.74 10.45
CA ASP A 306 0.89 -38.81 10.58
C ASP A 306 0.07 -38.56 11.85
N TYR A 307 -1.23 -38.78 11.78
CA TYR A 307 -2.17 -38.39 12.84
C TYR A 307 -2.93 -39.59 13.42
N ASP A 308 -3.21 -39.51 14.73
CA ASP A 308 -3.97 -40.51 15.48
C ASP A 308 -5.48 -40.26 15.33
N ASN A 309 -6.25 -41.32 15.10
CA ASN A 309 -7.71 -41.23 14.91
C ASN A 309 -8.45 -40.76 16.20
N ASP A 310 -8.74 -39.46 16.32
CA ASP A 310 -9.40 -38.88 17.51
C ASP A 310 -10.87 -39.31 17.71
N MET A 311 -11.44 -40.01 16.72
CA MET A 311 -12.81 -40.51 16.74
C MET A 311 -13.06 -41.51 17.87
N ASP A 312 -12.05 -42.28 18.27
CA ASP A 312 -12.24 -43.43 19.16
C ASP A 312 -12.46 -43.02 20.63
N TYR A 313 -12.10 -41.79 21.01
CA TYR A 313 -12.19 -41.30 22.39
C TYR A 313 -13.26 -40.21 22.59
N TRP A 314 -13.94 -39.79 21.53
CA TRP A 314 -14.93 -38.72 21.62
C TRP A 314 -16.24 -39.19 22.28
N THR A 315 -16.71 -38.39 23.23
CA THR A 315 -18.04 -38.53 23.85
C THR A 315 -18.78 -37.19 23.85
N GLY A 316 -19.85 -37.13 23.07
CA GLY A 316 -20.72 -35.97 22.95
C GLY A 316 -21.81 -35.91 24.02
N THR A 317 -22.71 -34.95 23.87
CA THR A 317 -23.83 -34.77 24.79
C THR A 317 -24.70 -36.02 24.88
N LYS A 318 -25.26 -36.30 26.07
CA LYS A 318 -26.06 -37.51 26.35
C LYS A 318 -25.32 -38.83 26.05
N GLY A 319 -23.99 -38.81 26.07
CA GLY A 319 -23.14 -39.98 25.85
C GLY A 319 -23.09 -40.44 24.40
N ALA A 320 -23.46 -39.58 23.44
CA ALA A 320 -23.30 -39.88 22.03
C ALA A 320 -21.83 -40.15 21.69
N ASN A 321 -21.57 -41.11 20.83
CA ASN A 321 -20.23 -41.48 20.38
C ASN A 321 -20.19 -41.59 18.86
N VAL A 322 -19.04 -41.93 18.29
CA VAL A 322 -18.87 -42.04 16.84
C VAL A 322 -19.76 -43.13 16.23
N ASP A 323 -20.04 -44.22 16.94
CA ASP A 323 -20.99 -45.25 16.48
C ASP A 323 -22.42 -44.71 16.36
N THR A 324 -22.76 -43.68 17.15
CA THR A 324 -24.04 -42.98 17.06
C THR A 324 -24.08 -42.07 15.83
N LEU A 325 -22.98 -41.35 15.54
CA LEU A 325 -22.91 -40.41 14.41
C LEU A 325 -22.79 -41.10 13.05
N ARG A 326 -21.92 -42.12 12.96
CA ARG A 326 -21.46 -42.72 11.70
C ARG A 326 -22.60 -43.12 10.75
N PRO A 327 -23.68 -43.81 11.18
CA PRO A 327 -24.76 -44.22 10.28
C PRO A 327 -25.51 -43.05 9.61
N VAL A 328 -25.48 -41.87 10.21
CA VAL A 328 -26.14 -40.66 9.70
C VAL A 328 -25.19 -39.84 8.84
N VAL A 329 -23.92 -39.76 9.24
CA VAL A 329 -22.94 -38.81 8.68
C VAL A 329 -22.11 -39.41 7.54
N GLU A 330 -21.78 -40.71 7.60
CA GLU A 330 -20.95 -41.38 6.58
C GLU A 330 -21.53 -41.27 5.15
N PRO A 331 -22.85 -41.45 4.92
CA PRO A 331 -23.45 -41.21 3.60
C PRO A 331 -23.31 -39.77 3.09
N LEU A 332 -23.26 -38.79 4.02
CA LEU A 332 -23.07 -37.37 3.69
C LEU A 332 -21.60 -37.10 3.30
N GLY A 333 -20.67 -37.71 4.02
CA GLY A 333 -19.23 -37.71 3.69
C GLY A 333 -18.94 -38.30 2.31
N GLU A 334 -19.60 -39.38 1.94
CA GLU A 334 -19.39 -39.98 0.61
C GLU A 334 -20.02 -39.19 -0.55
N SER A 335 -20.92 -38.24 -0.27
CA SER A 335 -21.75 -37.61 -1.31
C SER A 335 -21.54 -36.11 -1.49
N TRP A 336 -20.92 -35.41 -0.53
CA TRP A 336 -20.80 -33.96 -0.60
C TRP A 336 -19.94 -33.48 -1.79
N THR A 337 -18.91 -34.24 -2.20
CA THR A 337 -18.05 -33.87 -3.36
C THR A 337 -18.66 -34.17 -4.73
N LYS A 338 -19.77 -34.92 -4.80
CA LYS A 338 -20.30 -35.45 -6.08
C LYS A 338 -21.03 -34.43 -6.94
N ARG A 339 -21.55 -33.34 -6.35
CA ARG A 339 -22.36 -32.35 -7.07
C ARG A 339 -22.19 -30.96 -6.49
N GLN A 340 -21.75 -30.01 -7.32
CA GLN A 340 -21.68 -28.61 -6.96
C GLN A 340 -23.04 -28.01 -6.59
N LEU A 341 -23.03 -27.08 -5.63
CA LEU A 341 -24.22 -26.40 -5.11
C LEU A 341 -24.68 -25.31 -6.08
N SER A 342 -25.78 -25.57 -6.78
CA SER A 342 -26.34 -24.69 -7.81
C SER A 342 -27.01 -23.45 -7.22
N TYR A 343 -26.67 -22.27 -7.75
CA TYR A 343 -27.35 -21.00 -7.42
C TYR A 343 -28.83 -21.01 -7.82
N LYS A 344 -29.18 -21.64 -8.95
CA LYS A 344 -30.58 -21.72 -9.44
C LYS A 344 -31.49 -22.51 -8.50
N ASP A 345 -30.92 -23.46 -7.78
CA ASP A 345 -31.64 -24.30 -6.82
C ASP A 345 -31.62 -23.69 -5.40
N GLY A 346 -31.19 -22.44 -5.25
CA GLY A 346 -31.06 -21.77 -3.95
C GLY A 346 -30.02 -22.40 -3.04
N ARG A 347 -28.95 -22.96 -3.62
CA ARG A 347 -27.89 -23.69 -2.89
C ARG A 347 -28.40 -24.84 -2.03
N LYS A 348 -29.54 -25.43 -2.38
CA LYS A 348 -30.19 -26.48 -1.61
C LYS A 348 -29.23 -27.65 -1.32
N GLY A 349 -29.13 -28.03 -0.04
CA GLY A 349 -28.30 -29.15 0.42
C GLY A 349 -26.90 -28.74 0.87
N TRP A 350 -26.58 -27.44 0.93
CA TRP A 350 -25.30 -26.96 1.42
C TRP A 350 -25.03 -27.37 2.88
N GLU A 351 -26.06 -27.49 3.72
CA GLU A 351 -25.93 -27.93 5.12
C GLU A 351 -25.51 -29.41 5.21
N SER A 352 -26.07 -30.24 4.33
CA SER A 352 -25.68 -31.66 4.24
C SER A 352 -24.25 -31.80 3.70
N ALA A 353 -23.88 -30.99 2.71
CA ALA A 353 -22.53 -30.95 2.18
C ALA A 353 -21.52 -30.45 3.21
N LEU A 354 -21.90 -29.47 4.04
CA LEU A 354 -21.09 -28.98 5.15
C LEU A 354 -20.81 -30.11 6.15
N VAL A 355 -21.84 -30.85 6.58
CA VAL A 355 -21.67 -31.99 7.50
C VAL A 355 -20.73 -33.04 6.90
N GLY A 356 -20.88 -33.35 5.61
CA GLY A 356 -19.98 -34.28 4.91
C GLY A 356 -18.53 -33.79 4.88
N CYS A 357 -18.31 -32.51 4.59
CA CYS A 357 -16.99 -31.89 4.57
C CYS A 357 -16.33 -31.90 5.96
N LEU A 358 -17.07 -31.52 7.02
CA LEU A 358 -16.59 -31.57 8.39
C LEU A 358 -16.20 -32.99 8.81
N TRP A 359 -16.98 -34.00 8.41
CA TRP A 359 -16.67 -35.39 8.72
C TRP A 359 -15.41 -35.91 8.03
N GLU A 360 -15.16 -35.50 6.79
CA GLU A 360 -14.02 -35.98 6.00
C GLU A 360 -12.74 -35.20 6.29
N ARG A 361 -12.82 -33.90 6.60
CA ARG A 361 -11.66 -32.99 6.61
C ARG A 361 -11.32 -32.39 7.96
N ALA A 362 -12.21 -32.42 8.94
CA ALA A 362 -11.96 -31.81 10.23
C ALA A 362 -11.44 -32.84 11.25
N ASP A 363 -10.67 -32.34 12.21
CA ASP A 363 -10.01 -33.07 13.29
C ASP A 363 -9.86 -32.15 14.52
N LEU A 364 -9.31 -32.66 15.62
CA LEU A 364 -9.18 -31.86 16.85
C LEU A 364 -8.12 -30.75 16.78
N ASP A 365 -7.12 -30.88 15.91
CA ASP A 365 -6.07 -29.86 15.73
C ASP A 365 -6.59 -28.67 14.91
N THR A 366 -7.50 -28.94 13.97
CA THR A 366 -7.99 -27.95 13.00
C THR A 366 -9.31 -27.33 13.44
N LEU A 367 -10.19 -28.14 14.02
CA LEU A 367 -11.48 -27.73 14.52
C LEU A 367 -11.86 -28.54 15.76
N LYS A 368 -11.27 -28.17 16.91
CA LYS A 368 -11.41 -28.81 18.22
C LYS A 368 -12.79 -29.41 18.57
N ASP A 369 -13.89 -28.74 18.21
CA ASP A 369 -15.26 -29.15 18.56
C ASP A 369 -16.06 -29.70 17.36
N TYR A 370 -15.41 -30.12 16.26
CA TYR A 370 -16.10 -30.52 15.03
C TYR A 370 -17.13 -31.63 15.23
N LEU A 371 -16.85 -32.65 16.04
CA LEU A 371 -17.81 -33.72 16.33
C LEU A 371 -19.02 -33.22 17.13
N ASN A 372 -18.83 -32.24 18.01
CA ASN A 372 -19.93 -31.58 18.71
C ASN A 372 -20.79 -30.76 17.74
N TYR A 373 -20.17 -30.11 16.75
CA TYR A 373 -20.90 -29.40 15.69
C TYR A 373 -21.69 -30.36 14.80
N ILE A 374 -21.07 -31.47 14.37
CA ILE A 374 -21.74 -32.52 13.58
C ILE A 374 -22.93 -33.11 14.36
N LEU A 375 -22.73 -33.42 15.64
CA LEU A 375 -23.80 -33.92 16.52
C LEU A 375 -24.96 -32.92 16.59
N HIS A 376 -24.69 -31.63 16.80
CA HIS A 376 -25.72 -30.60 16.84
C HIS A 376 -26.46 -30.47 15.50
N LEU A 377 -25.76 -30.54 14.37
CA LEU A 377 -26.36 -30.43 13.05
C LEU A 377 -27.21 -31.66 12.68
N THR A 378 -26.90 -32.84 13.22
CA THR A 378 -27.52 -34.11 12.81
C THR A 378 -28.43 -34.76 13.84
N PHE A 379 -28.45 -34.30 15.10
CA PHE A 379 -29.29 -34.88 16.17
C PHE A 379 -29.97 -33.81 17.00
N GLU A 380 -31.27 -34.00 17.27
CA GLU A 380 -32.06 -33.17 18.17
C GLU A 380 -32.42 -33.90 19.45
N ASP A 381 -32.80 -33.13 20.47
CA ASP A 381 -33.25 -33.66 21.74
C ASP A 381 -34.58 -34.37 21.59
N LYS A 382 -34.66 -35.60 22.11
CA LYS A 382 -35.92 -36.34 22.16
C LYS A 382 -36.94 -35.51 22.98
N PRO A 383 -38.09 -35.13 22.40
CA PRO A 383 -39.07 -34.32 23.11
C PRO A 383 -39.56 -35.06 24.35
N ALA A 384 -39.80 -34.31 25.43
CA ALA A 384 -40.36 -34.87 26.65
C ALA A 384 -41.67 -35.60 26.33
N PRO A 385 -41.91 -36.81 26.87
CA PRO A 385 -43.13 -37.55 26.59
C PRO A 385 -44.34 -36.72 27.01
N THR A 386 -45.14 -36.29 26.03
CA THR A 386 -46.34 -35.45 26.25
C THR A 386 -47.50 -36.22 26.88
N ARG A 387 -47.30 -37.52 27.20
CA ARG A 387 -48.26 -38.35 27.92
C ARG A 387 -47.52 -39.41 28.76
N PRO A 388 -47.90 -39.65 30.03
CA PRO A 388 -47.40 -40.80 30.78
C PRO A 388 -47.94 -42.09 30.15
N THR A 389 -47.14 -42.73 29.30
CA THR A 389 -47.45 -44.04 28.72
C THR A 389 -47.00 -45.12 29.71
N TRP A 390 -47.95 -45.66 30.48
CA TRP A 390 -47.72 -46.74 31.44
C TRP A 390 -47.66 -48.14 30.78
N SER A 391 -47.51 -48.24 29.47
CA SER A 391 -47.45 -49.54 28.80
C SER A 391 -46.76 -49.45 27.44
N THR A 392 -45.55 -49.99 27.33
CA THR A 392 -45.10 -51.02 26.37
C THR A 392 -43.57 -51.12 26.38
N GLY A 393 -43.03 -52.18 27.00
CA GLY A 393 -41.75 -52.84 26.70
C GLY A 393 -40.43 -52.03 26.74
N PRO A 394 -39.27 -52.68 26.92
CA PRO A 394 -37.98 -52.03 26.72
C PRO A 394 -37.81 -51.72 25.23
N SER A 395 -37.90 -50.45 24.85
CA SER A 395 -37.68 -50.00 23.47
C SER A 395 -36.19 -50.15 23.15
N THR A 396 -35.85 -51.06 22.25
CA THR A 396 -34.47 -51.35 21.79
C THR A 396 -33.93 -50.29 20.82
N SER A 397 -34.35 -49.02 20.96
CA SER A 397 -34.02 -47.94 20.02
C SER A 397 -33.44 -46.74 20.77
N SER A 398 -32.13 -46.54 20.60
CA SER A 398 -31.27 -45.45 21.09
C SER A 398 -31.31 -45.17 22.60
N SER A 399 -30.29 -45.65 23.31
CA SER A 399 -29.99 -45.36 24.73
C SER A 399 -29.72 -43.88 25.01
N HIS A 400 -29.35 -43.12 23.99
CA HIS A 400 -29.04 -41.70 24.06
C HIS A 400 -30.33 -40.93 23.77
N GLY A 401 -30.73 -39.99 24.63
CA GLY A 401 -31.97 -39.19 24.51
C GLY A 401 -31.99 -38.21 23.34
N LEU A 402 -31.52 -38.65 22.18
CA LEU A 402 -31.31 -37.94 20.93
C LEU A 402 -32.02 -38.67 19.79
N ILE A 403 -32.50 -37.92 18.81
CA ILE A 403 -33.14 -38.44 17.59
C ILE A 403 -32.44 -37.79 16.39
N PRO A 404 -32.15 -38.55 15.29
CA PRO A 404 -31.62 -37.97 14.08
C PRO A 404 -32.52 -36.85 13.53
N SER A 405 -31.92 -35.71 13.23
CA SER A 405 -32.54 -34.53 12.63
C SER A 405 -31.84 -34.18 11.33
N LYS A 406 -32.56 -33.43 10.49
CA LYS A 406 -32.05 -32.90 9.23
C LYS A 406 -31.19 -31.65 9.46
N PRO A 407 -29.98 -31.54 8.84
CA PRO A 407 -29.10 -30.38 8.99
C PRO A 407 -29.74 -29.03 8.64
N GLU A 408 -30.66 -29.02 7.67
CA GLU A 408 -31.31 -27.79 7.18
C GLU A 408 -32.13 -27.06 8.24
N ARG A 409 -32.51 -27.75 9.33
CA ARG A 409 -33.28 -27.14 10.44
C ARG A 409 -32.40 -26.71 11.62
N ARG A 410 -31.11 -27.05 11.59
CA ARG A 410 -30.26 -27.01 12.78
C ARG A 410 -29.14 -26.01 12.69
N TYR A 411 -28.76 -25.60 11.49
CA TYR A 411 -27.69 -24.61 11.31
C TYR A 411 -28.02 -23.25 11.96
N THR A 412 -29.26 -22.76 11.88
CA THR A 412 -29.66 -21.47 12.49
C THR A 412 -29.50 -21.50 14.01
N SER A 413 -29.84 -22.62 14.64
CA SER A 413 -29.69 -22.87 16.09
C SER A 413 -28.25 -23.08 16.55
N LEU A 414 -27.28 -23.15 15.64
CA LEU A 414 -25.87 -23.28 15.99
C LEU A 414 -25.36 -21.97 16.60
N ASP A 415 -24.50 -22.08 17.61
CA ASP A 415 -23.91 -20.90 18.25
C ASP A 415 -23.07 -20.07 17.27
N HIS A 416 -23.08 -18.75 17.46
CA HIS A 416 -22.39 -17.80 16.59
C HIS A 416 -20.88 -18.03 16.55
N LYS A 417 -20.25 -18.46 17.66
CA LYS A 417 -18.83 -18.83 17.68
C LYS A 417 -18.57 -20.10 16.88
N ALA A 418 -19.46 -21.09 16.99
CA ALA A 418 -19.35 -22.32 16.20
C ALA A 418 -19.50 -22.04 14.69
N LYS A 419 -20.44 -21.17 14.29
CA LYS A 419 -20.55 -20.70 12.89
C LYS A 419 -19.25 -20.05 12.41
N LEU A 420 -18.67 -19.15 13.21
CA LEU A 420 -17.41 -18.48 12.89
C LEU A 420 -16.24 -19.47 12.78
N ASN A 421 -16.11 -20.42 13.71
CA ASN A 421 -15.05 -21.43 13.69
C ASN A 421 -15.14 -22.33 12.46
N ILE A 422 -16.35 -22.75 12.07
CA ILE A 422 -16.58 -23.54 10.85
C ILE A 422 -16.16 -22.76 9.61
N ILE A 423 -16.55 -21.48 9.50
CA ILE A 423 -16.16 -20.65 8.35
C ILE A 423 -14.64 -20.46 8.30
N SER A 424 -14.01 -20.21 9.45
CA SER A 424 -12.55 -20.10 9.56
C SER A 424 -11.83 -21.36 9.09
N PHE A 425 -12.33 -22.54 9.49
CA PHE A 425 -11.81 -23.84 9.07
C PHE A 425 -11.95 -24.05 7.55
N LEU A 426 -13.12 -23.74 6.99
CA LEU A 426 -13.33 -23.85 5.54
C LEU A 426 -12.43 -22.90 4.75
N ILE A 427 -12.18 -21.69 5.28
CA ILE A 427 -11.24 -20.75 4.68
C ILE A 427 -9.82 -21.33 4.66
N ASP A 428 -9.35 -21.95 5.75
CA ASP A 428 -8.01 -22.58 5.80
C ASP A 428 -7.83 -23.63 4.70
N LEU A 429 -8.86 -24.46 4.44
CA LEU A 429 -8.86 -25.38 3.30
C LEU A 429 -8.88 -24.62 1.97
N VAL A 430 -9.81 -23.70 1.78
CA VAL A 430 -9.99 -23.03 0.48
C VAL A 430 -8.77 -22.20 0.07
N THR A 431 -8.01 -21.64 1.01
CA THR A 431 -6.79 -20.86 0.73
C THR A 431 -5.73 -21.62 -0.06
N GLN A 432 -5.75 -22.96 -0.03
CA GLN A 432 -4.77 -23.82 -0.70
C GLN A 432 -5.19 -24.25 -2.12
N THR A 433 -6.45 -24.00 -2.50
CA THR A 433 -6.99 -24.33 -3.82
C THR A 433 -6.28 -23.56 -4.94
N ALA A 434 -6.17 -24.15 -6.13
CA ALA A 434 -5.48 -23.54 -7.26
C ALA A 434 -6.06 -22.17 -7.63
N ASN A 435 -7.38 -22.06 -7.71
CA ASN A 435 -8.08 -20.82 -8.05
C ASN A 435 -7.76 -19.63 -7.09
N ILE A 436 -7.52 -19.90 -5.80
CA ILE A 436 -7.12 -18.85 -4.85
C ILE A 436 -5.64 -18.50 -5.03
N ARG A 437 -4.78 -19.50 -5.25
CA ARG A 437 -3.35 -19.29 -5.53
C ARG A 437 -3.12 -18.49 -6.82
N ASP A 438 -3.85 -18.79 -7.88
CA ASP A 438 -3.77 -18.06 -9.15
C ASP A 438 -4.17 -16.58 -8.97
N PHE A 439 -5.20 -16.32 -8.18
CA PHE A 439 -5.63 -14.94 -7.87
C PHE A 439 -4.57 -14.18 -7.04
N PHE A 440 -3.85 -14.86 -6.15
CA PHE A 440 -2.71 -14.27 -5.44
C PHE A 440 -1.57 -13.89 -6.38
N GLU A 441 -1.24 -14.77 -7.33
CA GLU A 441 -0.21 -14.54 -8.33
C GLU A 441 -0.59 -13.36 -9.25
N GLU A 442 -1.83 -13.33 -9.75
CA GLU A 442 -2.35 -12.23 -10.57
C GLU A 442 -2.26 -10.88 -9.83
N SER A 443 -2.71 -10.85 -8.57
CA SER A 443 -2.69 -9.64 -7.75
C SER A 443 -1.26 -9.17 -7.45
N THR A 444 -0.33 -10.11 -7.26
CA THR A 444 1.09 -9.79 -7.02
C THR A 444 1.75 -9.23 -8.28
N ASN A 445 1.45 -9.81 -9.44
CA ASN A 445 1.95 -9.33 -10.73
C ASN A 445 1.44 -7.91 -11.05
N ALA A 446 0.15 -7.64 -10.80
CA ALA A 446 -0.41 -6.31 -10.99
C ALA A 446 0.32 -5.24 -10.16
N VAL A 447 0.63 -5.53 -8.90
CA VAL A 447 1.39 -4.60 -8.03
C VAL A 447 2.80 -4.34 -8.57
N THR A 448 3.44 -5.36 -9.16
CA THR A 448 4.77 -5.18 -9.76
C THR A 448 4.73 -4.35 -11.03
N GLU A 449 3.69 -4.49 -11.85
CA GLU A 449 3.48 -3.65 -13.04
C GLU A 449 3.21 -2.19 -12.64
N ASP A 450 2.26 -1.97 -11.73
CA ASP A 450 1.92 -0.63 -11.19
C ASP A 450 3.16 0.09 -10.60
N ALA A 451 4.09 -0.65 -9.98
CA ALA A 451 5.31 -0.10 -9.41
C ALA A 451 6.36 0.31 -10.46
N LEU A 452 6.26 -0.22 -11.69
CA LEU A 452 7.18 0.05 -12.80
C LEU A 452 6.69 1.18 -13.71
N GLU A 453 5.38 1.39 -13.86
CA GLU A 453 4.80 2.45 -14.69
C GLU A 453 5.34 3.87 -14.40
N PRO A 454 5.38 4.37 -13.14
CA PRO A 454 5.87 5.72 -12.85
C PRO A 454 7.38 5.91 -13.12
N LYS A 455 8.13 4.82 -13.33
CA LYS A 455 9.55 4.89 -13.74
C LYS A 455 9.72 5.00 -15.25
N LYS A 456 8.79 4.41 -16.03
CA LYS A 456 8.80 4.51 -17.50
C LYS A 456 8.37 5.91 -17.95
N GLU A 457 7.30 6.45 -17.38
CA GLU A 457 6.81 7.80 -17.73
C GLU A 457 7.84 8.89 -17.38
N LYS A 458 8.54 8.78 -16.24
CA LYS A 458 9.66 9.68 -15.92
C LYS A 458 10.88 9.54 -16.84
N GLY A 459 11.04 8.40 -17.51
CA GLY A 459 12.06 8.18 -18.53
C GLY A 459 11.69 8.85 -19.85
N GLU A 460 10.43 8.73 -20.27
CA GLU A 460 9.91 9.35 -21.50
C GLU A 460 9.80 10.88 -21.38
N ASP A 461 9.31 11.42 -20.26
CA ASP A 461 9.23 12.88 -20.03
C ASP A 461 10.61 13.55 -19.89
N GLY A 462 11.66 12.75 -19.64
CA GLY A 462 13.05 13.21 -19.53
C GLY A 462 13.77 13.35 -20.89
N GLU A 463 13.26 12.71 -21.93
CA GLU A 463 13.84 12.73 -23.29
C GLU A 463 13.23 13.83 -24.18
N ASP A 464 11.99 14.23 -23.96
CA ASP A 464 11.27 15.17 -24.86
C ASP A 464 11.42 16.67 -24.51
N VAL A 465 12.30 17.06 -23.58
CA VAL A 465 12.51 18.49 -23.19
C VAL A 465 13.94 18.98 -23.49
N LYS A 466 14.65 18.36 -24.44
CA LYS A 466 15.86 18.94 -25.01
C LYS A 466 15.74 19.11 -26.52
N ASP A 467 15.88 20.39 -26.91
CA ASP A 467 16.04 20.91 -28.27
C ASP A 467 14.78 21.13 -29.11
N GLU A 468 14.00 22.16 -28.76
CA GLU A 468 13.47 23.06 -29.79
C GLU A 468 13.80 24.53 -29.46
N VAL A 469 14.95 24.97 -29.97
CA VAL A 469 15.30 26.40 -30.10
C VAL A 469 14.56 26.94 -31.34
N PRO A 470 13.73 28.00 -31.24
CA PRO A 470 13.09 28.56 -32.43
C PRO A 470 14.15 29.35 -33.23
N SER A 471 14.63 28.75 -34.31
CA SER A 471 15.49 29.40 -35.30
C SER A 471 14.68 30.41 -36.12
N SER A 472 15.06 31.67 -36.00
CA SER A 472 14.60 32.78 -36.83
C SER A 472 15.12 32.67 -38.26
N VAL A 473 14.26 32.48 -39.26
CA VAL A 473 14.58 32.79 -40.66
C VAL A 473 13.41 33.50 -41.34
N ALA A 474 13.77 34.58 -42.04
CA ALA A 474 12.93 35.57 -42.70
C ALA A 474 12.04 35.04 -43.85
N PRO A 475 10.97 35.78 -44.24
CA PRO A 475 10.07 35.38 -45.31
C PRO A 475 10.57 35.82 -46.69
N SER A 476 10.27 35.02 -47.72
CA SER A 476 10.34 35.42 -49.13
C SER A 476 9.04 34.99 -49.85
N PRO A 477 8.62 35.68 -50.94
CA PRO A 477 7.22 35.88 -51.27
C PRO A 477 6.69 34.99 -52.42
N ASN A 478 5.37 35.10 -52.64
CA ASN A 478 4.53 34.65 -53.75
C ASN A 478 3.75 33.33 -53.61
N GLY A 479 2.42 33.48 -53.67
CA GLY A 479 1.46 32.43 -54.00
C GLY A 479 0.02 32.92 -53.84
N HIS A 480 -0.65 33.24 -54.95
CA HIS A 480 -2.04 33.70 -55.04
C HIS A 480 -3.07 32.74 -54.41
N ALA A 481 -4.18 33.29 -53.89
CA ALA A 481 -5.51 33.23 -54.53
C ALA A 481 -6.67 33.16 -53.51
N ASN A 482 -7.58 34.14 -53.65
CA ASN A 482 -9.04 34.12 -53.47
C ASN A 482 -9.68 33.61 -52.18
N GLY A 483 -10.61 34.43 -51.66
CA GLY A 483 -11.88 33.89 -51.18
C GLY A 483 -12.63 34.66 -50.10
N THR A 484 -13.18 35.82 -50.46
CA THR A 484 -14.53 36.29 -50.10
C THR A 484 -14.99 36.49 -48.64
N ALA A 485 -15.68 37.63 -48.51
CA ALA A 485 -16.78 37.96 -47.61
C ALA A 485 -16.42 38.48 -46.20
N THR A 486 -16.79 39.74 -45.96
CA THR A 486 -17.97 40.05 -45.14
C THR A 486 -18.37 41.51 -45.30
N ASN A 487 -19.65 41.70 -45.61
CA ASN A 487 -20.41 42.91 -45.33
C ASN A 487 -20.64 43.01 -43.82
N THR A 488 -20.65 44.24 -43.30
CA THR A 488 -21.62 44.88 -42.36
C THR A 488 -20.92 46.16 -41.85
N GLU A 489 -21.46 47.35 -42.14
CA GLU A 489 -22.37 48.11 -41.25
C GLU A 489 -21.77 48.25 -39.83
N ARG A 490 -21.72 49.38 -39.13
CA ARG A 490 -22.22 50.75 -39.23
C ARG A 490 -21.76 51.44 -37.92
N ASP A 491 -21.85 52.76 -37.88
CA ASP A 491 -21.82 53.72 -36.75
C ASP A 491 -20.58 54.61 -36.71
N GLU A 492 -20.65 55.85 -37.19
CA GLU A 492 -21.48 57.02 -36.81
C GLU A 492 -20.78 57.88 -35.73
N LEU A 493 -20.66 59.18 -36.08
CA LEU A 493 -20.70 60.35 -35.18
C LEU A 493 -19.44 60.61 -34.32
N GLU A 494 -18.96 61.84 -34.09
CA GLU A 494 -19.42 63.18 -34.45
C GLU A 494 -18.31 64.20 -34.12
N GLY A 495 -18.28 65.29 -34.90
CA GLY A 495 -18.10 66.65 -34.38
C GLY A 495 -16.68 67.20 -34.25
N SER A 496 -16.42 68.48 -34.49
CA SER A 496 -17.19 69.56 -35.11
C SER A 496 -16.31 70.81 -34.99
N MET A 497 -16.25 71.62 -36.05
CA MET A 497 -16.05 73.07 -36.03
C MET A 497 -14.65 73.57 -35.59
N MET A 498 -14.08 74.65 -36.10
CA MET A 498 -14.71 75.90 -36.50
C MET A 498 -13.86 76.67 -37.52
N ASP A 499 -14.61 77.42 -38.31
CA ASP A 499 -14.32 78.42 -39.34
C ASP A 499 -13.48 79.61 -38.84
N ASP A 500 -12.78 80.31 -39.75
CA ASP A 500 -13.14 81.68 -40.16
C ASP A 500 -11.97 82.46 -40.81
N THR A 501 -12.41 83.13 -41.86
CA THR A 501 -11.83 84.06 -42.82
C THR A 501 -11.25 85.34 -42.18
N SER A 502 -10.35 86.14 -42.77
CA SER A 502 -10.62 86.99 -43.93
C SER A 502 -9.42 87.91 -44.32
N ARG A 503 -9.36 88.19 -45.64
CA ARG A 503 -8.83 89.32 -46.45
C ARG A 503 -8.06 90.51 -45.81
N ALA A 504 -7.01 90.96 -46.52
CA ALA A 504 -6.89 92.34 -47.06
C ALA A 504 -5.81 92.46 -48.17
N ASN A 505 -6.05 93.37 -49.12
CA ASN A 505 -5.35 93.59 -50.40
C ASN A 505 -4.57 94.93 -50.36
N SER A 506 -3.32 95.01 -50.85
CA SER A 506 -2.85 95.85 -52.01
C SER A 506 -1.51 96.56 -51.66
N PRO A 507 -0.83 97.30 -52.57
CA PRO A 507 -0.07 96.83 -53.74
C PRO A 507 1.39 97.41 -53.76
N ALA A 508 2.38 96.76 -54.41
CA ALA A 508 3.50 97.48 -55.06
C ALA A 508 4.56 96.57 -55.75
N SER A 509 4.94 97.06 -56.93
CA SER A 509 6.18 96.93 -57.71
C SER A 509 6.76 95.57 -58.10
N GLU A 510 6.72 95.41 -59.41
CA GLU A 510 7.26 94.41 -60.32
C GLU A 510 8.78 94.60 -60.53
N ALA A 511 9.62 94.34 -59.53
CA ALA A 511 11.08 94.36 -59.77
C ALA A 511 11.93 93.46 -58.86
N ASP A 512 11.32 92.67 -57.96
CA ASP A 512 12.08 91.78 -57.06
C ASP A 512 11.52 90.33 -57.02
N ARG A 513 10.62 90.03 -57.97
CA ARG A 513 9.78 88.81 -57.99
C ARG A 513 10.49 87.52 -58.40
N VAL A 514 11.74 87.55 -58.87
CA VAL A 514 12.38 86.33 -59.43
C VAL A 514 13.30 85.63 -58.42
N ARG A 515 13.83 86.32 -57.40
CA ARG A 515 14.72 85.69 -56.40
C ARG A 515 14.03 85.40 -55.05
N THR A 516 13.01 86.17 -54.66
CA THR A 516 12.36 86.04 -53.33
C THR A 516 11.02 85.30 -53.34
N ALA A 517 10.39 85.11 -54.51
CA ALA A 517 9.16 84.29 -54.66
C ALA A 517 9.46 82.78 -54.75
N ALA A 518 10.60 82.42 -55.35
CA ALA A 518 11.12 81.06 -55.32
C ALA A 518 11.53 80.64 -53.90
N SER A 519 12.10 81.56 -53.11
CA SER A 519 12.50 81.35 -51.71
C SER A 519 11.28 81.15 -50.78
N ARG A 520 10.23 82.00 -50.88
CA ARG A 520 9.02 81.86 -50.05
C ARG A 520 8.14 80.66 -50.43
N ARG A 521 8.04 80.30 -51.71
CA ARG A 521 7.36 79.06 -52.14
C ARG A 521 8.11 77.81 -51.70
N ARG A 522 9.45 77.84 -51.69
CA ARG A 522 10.27 76.77 -51.10
C ARG A 522 10.06 76.69 -49.59
N ALA A 523 10.09 77.81 -48.86
CA ALA A 523 9.84 77.81 -47.42
C ALA A 523 8.43 77.34 -47.01
N MET A 524 7.38 77.69 -47.77
CA MET A 524 6.02 77.17 -47.50
C MET A 524 5.87 75.70 -47.87
N LYS A 525 6.53 75.24 -48.94
CA LYS A 525 6.53 73.84 -49.35
C LYS A 525 7.36 72.98 -48.40
N GLU A 526 8.46 73.52 -47.87
CA GLU A 526 9.30 72.93 -46.84
C GLU A 526 8.53 72.82 -45.52
N LYS A 527 7.82 73.88 -45.09
CA LYS A 527 6.96 73.86 -43.90
C LYS A 527 5.70 72.98 -44.05
N ALA A 528 5.19 72.82 -45.27
CA ALA A 528 4.10 71.88 -45.56
C ALA A 528 4.60 70.43 -45.56
N LEU A 529 5.79 70.18 -46.11
CA LEU A 529 6.45 68.87 -46.11
C LEU A 529 6.89 68.48 -44.69
N GLU A 530 7.26 69.45 -43.85
CA GLU A 530 7.54 69.25 -42.43
C GLU A 530 6.28 68.87 -41.64
N ARG A 531 5.14 69.53 -41.90
CA ARG A 531 3.86 69.19 -41.26
C ARG A 531 3.30 67.84 -41.74
N GLU A 532 3.47 67.53 -43.02
CA GLU A 532 3.13 66.24 -43.62
C GLU A 532 4.05 65.13 -43.08
N ALA A 533 5.34 65.41 -42.87
CA ALA A 533 6.27 64.49 -42.22
C ALA A 533 5.91 64.25 -40.76
N GLU A 534 5.52 65.29 -40.01
CA GLU A 534 5.09 65.18 -38.61
C GLU A 534 3.75 64.41 -38.47
N GLU A 535 2.79 64.64 -39.37
CA GLU A 535 1.53 63.88 -39.42
C GLU A 535 1.76 62.42 -39.83
N ALA A 536 2.67 62.17 -40.79
CA ALA A 536 3.09 60.82 -41.17
C ALA A 536 3.82 60.10 -40.04
N GLU A 537 4.65 60.80 -39.25
CA GLU A 537 5.32 60.25 -38.08
C GLU A 537 4.34 59.90 -36.95
N ARG A 538 3.35 60.76 -36.69
CA ARG A 538 2.27 60.46 -35.73
C ARG A 538 1.40 59.27 -36.18
N GLN A 539 1.08 59.17 -37.46
CA GLN A 539 0.35 58.01 -38.00
C GLN A 539 1.19 56.72 -37.93
N ALA A 540 2.50 56.81 -38.21
CA ALA A 540 3.41 55.68 -38.07
C ALA A 540 3.57 55.22 -36.61
N ALA A 541 3.59 56.17 -35.65
CA ALA A 541 3.64 55.87 -34.22
C ALA A 541 2.36 55.15 -33.75
N LEU A 542 1.17 55.64 -34.13
CA LEU A 542 -0.11 54.98 -33.83
C LEU A 542 -0.23 53.57 -34.44
N LEU A 543 0.31 53.36 -35.64
CA LEU A 543 0.34 52.04 -36.28
C LEU A 543 1.29 51.07 -35.56
N ARG A 544 2.46 51.56 -35.10
CA ARG A 544 3.38 50.77 -34.26
C ARG A 544 2.74 50.39 -32.92
N GLU A 545 2.11 51.34 -32.23
CA GLU A 545 1.41 51.09 -30.97
C GLU A 545 0.28 50.05 -31.14
N ARG A 546 -0.51 50.16 -32.22
CA ARG A 546 -1.57 49.20 -32.53
C ARG A 546 -1.03 47.83 -32.92
N ALA A 547 0.12 47.76 -33.58
CA ALA A 547 0.80 46.51 -33.91
C ALA A 547 1.35 45.83 -32.64
N GLU A 548 2.01 46.58 -31.75
CA GLU A 548 2.49 46.09 -30.46
C GLU A 548 1.34 45.64 -29.55
N ALA A 549 0.22 46.36 -29.52
CA ALA A 549 -0.97 45.97 -28.77
C ALA A 549 -1.61 44.68 -29.33
N LYS A 550 -1.61 44.49 -30.65
CA LYS A 550 -2.06 43.23 -31.27
C LYS A 550 -1.12 42.06 -30.95
N LEU A 551 0.19 42.30 -30.92
CA LEU A 551 1.21 41.30 -30.60
C LEU A 551 1.09 40.86 -29.14
N LYS A 552 1.02 41.82 -28.20
CA LYS A 552 0.75 41.54 -26.77
C LYS A 552 -0.57 40.81 -26.55
N ARG A 553 -1.62 41.14 -27.32
CA ARG A 553 -2.92 40.46 -27.22
C ARG A 553 -2.85 39.04 -27.79
N ALA A 554 -2.09 38.80 -28.85
CA ALA A 554 -1.85 37.46 -29.40
C ALA A 554 -1.01 36.60 -28.42
N GLU A 555 0.06 37.16 -27.86
CA GLU A 555 0.88 36.52 -26.81
C GLU A 555 0.04 36.19 -25.57
N SER A 556 -0.77 37.13 -25.07
CA SER A 556 -1.64 36.87 -23.91
C SER A 556 -2.67 35.76 -24.16
N LYS A 557 -3.16 35.62 -25.40
CA LYS A 557 -4.07 34.53 -25.79
C LYS A 557 -3.33 33.20 -25.89
N HIS A 558 -2.13 33.19 -26.48
CA HIS A 558 -1.28 31.99 -26.52
C HIS A 558 -0.96 31.51 -25.11
N MET A 559 -0.47 32.41 -24.24
CA MET A 559 -0.18 32.09 -22.83
C MET A 559 -1.42 31.59 -22.07
N SER A 560 -2.61 32.14 -22.34
CA SER A 560 -3.85 31.67 -21.71
C SER A 560 -4.28 30.29 -22.21
N GLN A 561 -4.08 30.00 -23.50
CA GLN A 561 -4.39 28.67 -24.08
C GLN A 561 -3.41 27.62 -23.58
N GLU A 562 -2.12 27.96 -23.48
CA GLU A 562 -1.07 27.10 -22.95
C GLU A 562 -1.28 26.80 -21.46
N LYS A 563 -1.62 27.81 -20.65
CA LYS A 563 -2.01 27.61 -19.24
C LYS A 563 -3.22 26.69 -19.10
N LYS A 564 -4.22 26.82 -19.99
CA LYS A 564 -5.38 25.93 -19.98
C LYS A 564 -4.97 24.50 -20.36
N ARG A 565 -4.16 24.32 -21.40
CA ARG A 565 -3.67 23.01 -21.81
C ARG A 565 -2.86 22.33 -20.70
N LEU A 566 -2.00 23.09 -20.01
CA LEU A 566 -1.23 22.58 -18.87
C LEU A 566 -2.14 22.19 -17.71
N ALA A 567 -3.15 23.01 -17.39
CA ALA A 567 -4.12 22.68 -16.34
C ALA A 567 -4.96 21.44 -16.66
N ASP A 568 -5.43 21.31 -17.91
CA ASP A 568 -6.17 20.12 -18.37
C ASP A 568 -5.27 18.87 -18.30
N ALA A 569 -3.99 18.98 -18.69
CA ALA A 569 -3.02 17.87 -18.59
C ALA A 569 -2.65 17.50 -17.15
N GLU A 570 -2.52 18.49 -16.24
CA GLU A 570 -2.32 18.25 -14.81
C GLU A 570 -3.51 17.50 -14.21
N GLU A 571 -4.75 17.87 -14.56
CA GLU A 571 -5.96 17.16 -14.12
C GLU A 571 -6.00 15.72 -14.62
N ASP A 572 -5.64 15.47 -15.88
CA ASP A 572 -5.57 14.12 -16.45
C ASP A 572 -4.51 13.26 -15.72
N LEU A 573 -3.33 13.83 -15.44
CA LEU A 573 -2.28 13.15 -14.68
C LEU A 573 -2.70 12.87 -13.23
N GLU A 574 -3.37 13.82 -12.55
CA GLU A 574 -3.89 13.60 -11.20
C GLU A 574 -4.95 12.49 -11.17
N ASN A 575 -5.84 12.45 -12.16
CA ASN A 575 -6.85 11.40 -12.28
C ASN A 575 -6.22 10.03 -12.53
N ARG A 576 -5.20 9.96 -13.39
CA ARG A 576 -4.44 8.74 -13.63
C ARG A 576 -3.68 8.27 -12.40
N GLN A 577 -3.02 9.19 -11.68
CA GLN A 577 -2.33 8.88 -10.44
C GLN A 577 -3.31 8.35 -9.38
N ARG A 578 -4.50 8.95 -9.24
CA ARG A 578 -5.54 8.43 -8.36
C ARG A 578 -5.98 7.01 -8.78
N GLN A 579 -6.15 6.77 -10.08
CA GLN A 579 -6.49 5.43 -10.57
C GLN A 579 -5.44 4.39 -10.17
N LEU A 580 -4.15 4.69 -10.38
CA LEU A 580 -3.05 3.83 -9.96
C LEU A 580 -3.02 3.64 -8.45
N ASP A 581 -3.28 4.68 -7.65
CA ASP A 581 -3.37 4.57 -6.19
C ASP A 581 -4.51 3.61 -5.77
N TYR A 582 -5.66 3.64 -6.47
CA TYR A 582 -6.77 2.71 -6.23
C TYR A 582 -6.42 1.27 -6.62
N GLU A 583 -5.80 1.06 -7.78
CA GLU A 583 -5.37 -0.26 -8.26
C GLU A 583 -4.30 -0.86 -7.34
N PHE A 584 -3.33 -0.04 -6.94
CA PHE A 584 -2.33 -0.42 -5.96
C PHE A 584 -2.96 -0.79 -4.62
N ARG A 585 -3.89 0.03 -4.09
CA ARG A 585 -4.60 -0.30 -2.84
C ARG A 585 -5.36 -1.61 -2.95
N ARG A 586 -6.02 -1.84 -4.08
CA ARG A 586 -6.80 -3.05 -4.36
C ARG A 586 -5.92 -4.29 -4.33
N ASN A 587 -4.75 -4.27 -4.97
CA ASN A 587 -3.96 -5.46 -5.23
C ASN A 587 -2.87 -5.72 -4.16
N ASN A 588 -2.25 -4.67 -3.59
CA ASN A 588 -1.11 -4.78 -2.68
C ASN A 588 -1.39 -5.57 -1.40
N GLN A 589 -2.64 -5.59 -0.93
CA GLN A 589 -3.02 -6.20 0.34
C GLN A 589 -3.82 -7.51 0.20
N VAL A 590 -3.88 -8.08 -1.01
CA VAL A 590 -4.61 -9.33 -1.27
C VAL A 590 -3.97 -10.52 -0.55
N LEU A 591 -2.64 -10.66 -0.65
CA LEU A 591 -1.89 -11.77 -0.04
C LEU A 591 -1.86 -11.67 1.50
N ARG A 592 -1.69 -10.44 2.00
CA ARG A 592 -1.62 -10.15 3.44
C ARG A 592 -2.05 -8.72 3.69
N VAL A 593 -3.12 -8.58 4.46
CA VAL A 593 -3.57 -7.29 4.98
C VAL A 593 -2.50 -6.71 5.90
N LYS A 594 -2.17 -5.43 5.69
CA LYS A 594 -1.15 -4.71 6.48
C LYS A 594 -1.79 -3.50 7.14
N PRO A 595 -1.31 -3.09 8.33
CA PRO A 595 -1.73 -1.83 8.91
C PRO A 595 -1.29 -0.69 7.97
N ILE A 596 -2.13 0.34 7.87
CA ILE A 596 -1.84 1.52 7.04
C ILE A 596 -0.69 2.37 7.60
N GLY A 597 -0.43 2.21 8.90
CA GLY A 597 0.67 2.86 9.58
C GLY A 597 0.66 2.53 11.07
N VAL A 598 1.59 3.16 11.77
CA VAL A 598 1.78 2.98 13.21
C VAL A 598 1.85 4.37 13.84
N ASP A 599 1.24 4.57 15.00
CA ASP A 599 1.35 5.83 15.73
C ASP A 599 2.68 5.93 16.50
N ARG A 600 2.93 7.08 17.13
CA ARG A 600 4.12 7.33 17.96
C ARG A 600 4.31 6.34 19.11
N TYR A 601 3.25 5.69 19.56
CA TYR A 601 3.29 4.70 20.64
C TYR A 601 3.38 3.25 20.16
N GLY A 602 3.43 3.02 18.84
CA GLY A 602 3.51 1.68 18.28
C GLY A 602 2.16 1.05 17.95
N ASN A 603 1.04 1.74 18.21
CA ASN A 603 -0.28 1.18 17.94
C ASN A 603 -0.48 1.09 16.42
N ARG A 604 -0.90 -0.07 15.95
CA ARG A 604 -1.14 -0.34 14.53
C ARG A 604 -2.50 0.22 14.14
N VAL A 605 -2.54 0.98 13.05
CA VAL A 605 -3.77 1.56 12.52
C VAL A 605 -4.18 0.78 11.27
N TRP A 606 -5.45 0.40 11.20
CA TRP A 606 -5.98 -0.45 10.13
C TRP A 606 -7.19 0.20 9.45
N TRP A 607 -7.17 0.17 8.13
CA TRP A 607 -8.31 0.54 7.28
C TRP A 607 -8.45 -0.49 6.18
N LEU A 608 -9.56 -1.23 6.19
CA LEU A 608 -9.75 -2.48 5.44
C LEU A 608 -10.59 -2.32 4.16
N ASP A 609 -11.17 -1.14 3.93
CA ASP A 609 -12.06 -0.92 2.80
C ASP A 609 -11.25 -0.74 1.51
N GLY A 610 -11.71 -1.30 0.39
CA GLY A 610 -11.04 -1.12 -0.91
C GLY A 610 -9.99 -2.16 -1.27
N ILE A 611 -9.97 -3.32 -0.62
CA ILE A 611 -8.96 -4.37 -0.84
C ILE A 611 -9.55 -5.51 -1.68
N GLY A 612 -8.78 -5.98 -2.66
CA GLY A 612 -9.07 -7.12 -3.51
C GLY A 612 -10.36 -6.99 -4.29
N SER A 613 -11.32 -7.86 -3.97
CA SER A 613 -12.58 -7.94 -4.69
C SER A 613 -13.64 -6.94 -4.22
N ALA A 614 -13.42 -6.26 -3.10
CA ALA A 614 -14.27 -5.20 -2.56
C ALA A 614 -13.66 -3.83 -2.87
N GLY A 615 -14.06 -3.23 -4.01
CA GLY A 615 -13.57 -1.92 -4.44
C GLY A 615 -14.11 -0.76 -3.58
N LEU A 616 -13.45 0.40 -3.62
CA LEU A 616 -13.91 1.60 -2.91
C LEU A 616 -15.10 2.27 -3.57
N TYR A 617 -15.30 2.08 -4.87
CA TYR A 617 -16.41 2.67 -5.62
C TYR A 617 -17.32 1.59 -6.18
N ASP A 618 -18.62 1.87 -6.17
CA ASP A 618 -19.58 1.08 -6.93
C ASP A 618 -19.48 1.37 -8.43
N SER A 619 -20.24 0.62 -9.23
CA SER A 619 -20.34 0.82 -10.68
C SER A 619 -20.90 2.20 -11.09
N SER A 620 -21.42 2.99 -10.14
CA SER A 620 -21.90 4.35 -10.37
C SER A 620 -20.89 5.42 -9.96
N GLY A 621 -19.68 5.02 -9.53
CA GLY A 621 -18.61 5.92 -9.08
C GLY A 621 -18.84 6.48 -7.68
N LYS A 622 -19.78 5.94 -6.91
CA LYS A 622 -20.02 6.38 -5.52
C LYS A 622 -19.20 5.53 -4.55
N VAL A 623 -18.65 6.18 -3.52
CA VAL A 623 -17.92 5.50 -2.45
C VAL A 623 -18.79 4.41 -1.81
N THR A 624 -18.24 3.23 -1.61
CA THR A 624 -18.84 2.14 -0.84
C THR A 624 -18.02 1.90 0.41
N TYR A 625 -18.56 1.14 1.35
CA TYR A 625 -17.86 0.81 2.59
C TYR A 625 -17.96 -0.69 2.84
N GLY A 626 -16.92 -1.24 3.45
CA GLY A 626 -16.91 -2.60 3.97
C GLY A 626 -17.10 -2.57 5.48
N THR A 627 -16.15 -1.94 6.16
CA THR A 627 -16.20 -1.68 7.59
C THR A 627 -16.73 -0.29 7.90
N GLY A 628 -16.39 0.73 7.10
CA GLY A 628 -16.74 2.12 7.38
C GLY A 628 -16.17 2.63 8.71
N ARG A 629 -15.03 2.07 9.17
CA ARG A 629 -14.39 2.34 10.47
C ARG A 629 -12.88 2.39 10.33
N LEU A 630 -12.22 3.05 11.30
CA LEU A 630 -10.77 3.00 11.46
C LEU A 630 -10.44 2.20 12.72
N TYR A 631 -9.67 1.13 12.59
CA TYR A 631 -9.30 0.29 13.73
C TYR A 631 -7.91 0.62 14.25
N LEU A 632 -7.76 0.45 15.55
CA LEU A 632 -6.51 0.52 16.28
C LEU A 632 -6.24 -0.85 16.92
N GLN A 633 -5.01 -1.29 16.87
CA GLN A 633 -4.55 -2.45 17.61
C GLN A 633 -3.37 -2.04 18.48
N GLY A 634 -3.44 -2.38 19.77
CA GLY A 634 -2.40 -2.10 20.74
C GLY A 634 -1.05 -2.68 20.32
N ALA A 635 0.00 -1.90 20.51
CA ALA A 635 1.37 -2.30 20.21
C ALA A 635 1.78 -3.57 20.98
N GLU A 636 2.47 -4.52 20.33
CA GLU A 636 3.05 -5.67 21.04
C GLU A 636 4.10 -5.19 22.04
N GLU A 637 4.32 -5.96 23.12
CA GLU A 637 5.33 -5.62 24.13
C GLU A 637 6.72 -5.36 23.50
N PHE A 638 7.08 -6.19 22.52
CA PHE A 638 8.34 -6.04 21.77
C PHE A 638 8.39 -4.72 20.98
N ASP A 639 7.29 -4.32 20.34
CA ASP A 639 7.21 -3.08 19.55
C ASP A 639 7.29 -1.85 20.46
N VAL A 640 6.60 -1.90 21.62
CA VAL A 640 6.66 -0.86 22.65
C VAL A 640 8.10 -0.68 23.12
N GLU A 641 8.77 -1.77 23.46
CA GLU A 641 10.14 -1.75 23.95
C GLU A 641 11.12 -1.24 22.87
N HIS A 642 10.97 -1.73 21.65
CA HIS A 642 11.78 -1.29 20.51
C HIS A 642 11.65 0.22 20.27
N HIS A 643 10.43 0.76 20.34
CA HIS A 643 10.19 2.19 20.15
C HIS A 643 10.65 3.03 21.35
N ARG A 644 10.49 2.54 22.57
CA ARG A 644 11.03 3.15 23.78
C ARG A 644 12.56 3.30 23.69
N ALA A 645 13.25 2.21 23.40
CA ALA A 645 14.70 2.16 23.29
C ALA A 645 15.22 3.09 22.18
N ALA A 646 14.57 3.09 21.01
CA ALA A 646 14.93 3.95 19.89
C ALA A 646 14.79 5.46 20.21
N ALA A 647 13.85 5.80 21.10
CA ALA A 647 13.63 7.17 21.54
C ALA A 647 14.49 7.56 22.76
N GLU A 648 15.26 6.64 23.33
CA GLU A 648 16.08 6.84 24.54
C GLU A 648 15.24 7.29 25.76
N LEU A 649 13.97 6.84 25.84
CA LEU A 649 13.09 7.11 26.99
C LEU A 649 13.24 6.05 28.07
N THR A 650 13.17 6.47 29.33
CA THR A 650 12.94 5.54 30.44
C THR A 650 11.48 5.05 30.45
N GLU A 651 11.24 3.89 31.07
CA GLU A 651 9.89 3.34 31.28
C GLU A 651 8.96 4.34 31.98
N GLU A 652 9.46 5.03 33.00
CA GLU A 652 8.70 6.04 33.75
C GLU A 652 8.34 7.24 32.87
N GLN A 653 9.27 7.74 32.05
CA GLN A 653 8.99 8.85 31.13
C GLN A 653 7.98 8.47 30.06
N LEU A 654 8.07 7.25 29.53
CA LEU A 654 7.10 6.74 28.55
C LEU A 654 5.71 6.62 29.19
N SER A 655 5.63 6.05 30.38
CA SER A 655 4.38 5.92 31.14
C SER A 655 3.75 7.29 31.44
N GLN A 656 4.55 8.27 31.88
CA GLN A 656 4.07 9.64 32.13
C GLN A 656 3.56 10.32 30.86
N ARG A 657 4.22 10.11 29.71
CA ARG A 657 3.77 10.64 28.42
C ARG A 657 2.45 10.01 27.98
N ARG A 658 2.36 8.68 28.03
CA ARG A 658 1.11 7.96 27.71
C ARG A 658 -0.02 8.35 28.65
N ALA A 659 0.25 8.53 29.94
CA ALA A 659 -0.75 9.02 30.89
C ALA A 659 -1.23 10.44 30.56
N LYS A 660 -0.36 11.31 30.04
CA LYS A 660 -0.74 12.66 29.61
C LYS A 660 -1.54 12.66 28.31
N GLU A 661 -1.12 11.89 27.32
CA GLU A 661 -1.69 11.93 25.96
C GLU A 661 -2.81 10.91 25.72
N GLU A 662 -2.71 9.70 26.25
CA GLU A 662 -3.73 8.65 26.09
C GLU A 662 -4.65 8.58 27.32
N GLY A 663 -4.15 8.94 28.52
CA GLY A 663 -4.89 8.82 29.78
C GLY A 663 -5.33 7.38 30.03
N ASP A 664 -6.61 7.19 30.32
CA ASP A 664 -7.19 5.85 30.53
C ASP A 664 -7.39 5.07 29.21
N ASN A 665 -7.06 5.66 28.06
CA ASN A 665 -7.30 5.06 26.75
C ASN A 665 -6.14 4.19 26.24
N VAL A 666 -5.13 3.89 27.06
CA VAL A 666 -4.00 3.01 26.67
C VAL A 666 -4.52 1.61 26.33
N LEU A 667 -4.13 1.09 25.17
CA LEU A 667 -4.48 -0.24 24.71
C LEU A 667 -3.46 -1.27 25.24
N ALA A 668 -3.94 -2.43 25.68
CA ALA A 668 -3.10 -3.57 25.99
C ALA A 668 -2.50 -4.18 24.71
N PRO A 669 -1.41 -4.97 24.80
CA PRO A 669 -0.81 -5.62 23.64
C PRO A 669 -1.84 -6.46 22.86
N GLY A 670 -1.95 -6.20 21.55
CA GLY A 670 -2.92 -6.87 20.69
C GLY A 670 -4.38 -6.46 20.88
N GLU A 671 -4.72 -5.63 21.89
CA GLU A 671 -6.09 -5.19 22.15
C GLU A 671 -6.61 -4.32 21.00
N TRP A 672 -7.80 -4.64 20.50
CA TRP A 672 -8.44 -3.90 19.44
C TRP A 672 -9.33 -2.78 19.97
N ALA A 673 -9.38 -1.70 19.21
CA ALA A 673 -10.33 -0.60 19.40
C ALA A 673 -10.64 0.04 18.03
N MET A 674 -11.62 0.94 18.00
CA MET A 674 -12.09 1.55 16.75
C MET A 674 -12.52 3.00 16.93
N TYR A 675 -12.48 3.74 15.82
CA TYR A 675 -13.16 5.02 15.68
C TYR A 675 -14.34 4.87 14.72
N ASP A 676 -15.51 5.28 15.19
CA ASP A 676 -16.81 5.07 14.52
C ASP A 676 -17.57 6.38 14.24
N THR A 677 -17.03 7.52 14.67
CA THR A 677 -17.61 8.86 14.45
C THR A 677 -16.62 9.77 13.74
N LEU A 678 -17.13 10.72 12.95
CA LEU A 678 -16.28 11.70 12.27
C LEU A 678 -15.47 12.54 13.27
N GLU A 679 -16.06 12.90 14.39
CA GLU A 679 -15.39 13.66 15.45
C GLU A 679 -14.18 12.90 16.02
N GLN A 680 -14.33 11.60 16.27
CA GLN A 680 -13.22 10.75 16.69
C GLN A 680 -12.13 10.66 15.63
N LEU A 681 -12.50 10.46 14.35
CA LEU A 681 -11.55 10.38 13.24
C LEU A 681 -10.77 11.70 13.09
N GLU A 682 -11.46 12.83 13.05
CA GLU A 682 -10.86 14.16 12.94
C GLU A 682 -9.98 14.46 14.16
N GLY A 683 -10.45 14.13 15.35
CA GLY A 683 -9.67 14.24 16.58
C GLY A 683 -8.39 13.42 16.51
N PHE A 684 -8.45 12.19 15.98
CA PHE A 684 -7.28 11.31 15.88
C PHE A 684 -6.28 11.85 14.87
N LYS A 685 -6.75 12.26 13.69
CA LYS A 685 -5.93 12.90 12.66
C LYS A 685 -5.24 14.17 13.21
N ASN A 686 -5.96 14.99 13.98
CA ASN A 686 -5.43 16.20 14.60
C ASN A 686 -4.45 15.91 15.73
N TRP A 687 -4.52 14.75 16.37
CA TRP A 687 -3.62 14.30 17.42
C TRP A 687 -2.27 13.74 16.90
N LEU A 688 -2.22 13.15 15.70
CA LEU A 688 -1.00 12.55 15.12
C LEU A 688 0.08 13.58 14.75
N ASN A 689 1.28 13.58 15.33
CA ASN A 689 2.29 14.64 15.14
C ASN A 689 2.93 14.68 13.72
N PRO A 690 2.89 15.79 12.95
CA PRO A 690 3.42 15.82 11.59
C PRO A 690 4.96 15.88 11.54
N ARG A 691 5.60 16.14 12.68
CA ARG A 691 7.06 16.13 12.86
C ARG A 691 7.58 14.76 13.32
N GLY A 692 6.72 13.90 13.85
CA GLY A 692 7.06 12.54 14.22
C GLY A 692 7.19 11.67 12.96
N TYR A 693 8.21 10.82 12.88
CA TYR A 693 8.44 10.01 11.68
C TYR A 693 7.25 9.08 11.36
N ARG A 694 6.79 8.29 12.35
CA ARG A 694 5.69 7.34 12.17
C ARG A 694 4.36 8.05 11.90
N ASP A 695 4.05 9.02 12.75
CA ASP A 695 2.85 9.85 12.63
C ASP A 695 2.79 10.62 11.30
N HIS A 696 3.92 11.10 10.78
CA HIS A 696 3.98 11.77 9.48
C HIS A 696 3.61 10.84 8.33
N HIS A 697 4.13 9.60 8.33
CA HIS A 697 3.77 8.60 7.33
C HIS A 697 2.28 8.25 7.40
N LEU A 698 1.75 8.05 8.61
CA LEU A 698 0.33 7.80 8.82
C LEU A 698 -0.55 8.99 8.39
N LEU A 699 -0.14 10.22 8.70
CA LEU A 699 -0.83 11.44 8.27
C LEU A 699 -0.85 11.60 6.76
N ARG A 700 0.25 11.30 6.07
CA ARG A 700 0.31 11.35 4.61
C ARG A 700 -0.73 10.40 4.01
N PHE A 701 -0.78 9.18 4.52
CA PHE A 701 -1.78 8.19 4.12
C PHE A 701 -3.21 8.68 4.41
N LEU A 702 -3.49 9.11 5.64
CA LEU A 702 -4.82 9.60 6.02
C LEU A 702 -5.27 10.81 5.22
N ASN A 703 -4.35 11.72 4.83
CA ASN A 703 -4.68 12.86 4.00
C ASN A 703 -5.03 12.46 2.57
N GLN A 704 -4.30 11.50 2.00
CA GLN A 704 -4.56 10.99 0.65
C GLN A 704 -5.95 10.35 0.55
N TRP A 705 -6.32 9.55 1.55
CA TRP A 705 -7.55 8.74 1.56
C TRP A 705 -8.68 9.32 2.42
N TRP A 706 -8.54 10.57 2.87
CA TRP A 706 -9.49 11.21 3.79
C TRP A 706 -10.93 11.25 3.25
N PRO A 707 -11.17 11.62 1.97
CA PRO A 707 -12.52 11.68 1.42
C PRO A 707 -13.24 10.33 1.45
N GLU A 708 -12.54 9.24 1.11
CA GLU A 708 -13.09 7.88 1.05
C GLU A 708 -13.36 7.35 2.46
N ILE A 709 -12.42 7.56 3.40
CA ILE A 709 -12.57 7.15 4.80
C ILE A 709 -13.79 7.82 5.43
N THR A 710 -13.89 9.15 5.32
CA THR A 710 -14.98 9.93 5.94
C THR A 710 -16.34 9.63 5.32
N GLN A 711 -16.42 9.51 3.97
CA GLN A 711 -17.65 9.11 3.29
C GLN A 711 -18.08 7.68 3.65
N GLY A 712 -17.12 6.77 3.83
CA GLY A 712 -17.39 5.40 4.27
C GLY A 712 -18.02 5.36 5.66
N VAL A 713 -17.45 6.10 6.62
CA VAL A 713 -18.01 6.26 7.98
C VAL A 713 -19.42 6.85 7.93
N GLN A 714 -19.63 7.94 7.20
CA GLN A 714 -20.96 8.57 7.05
C GLN A 714 -22.00 7.60 6.49
N LYS A 715 -21.67 6.87 5.42
CA LYS A 715 -22.59 5.93 4.79
C LYS A 715 -22.95 4.77 5.71
N ARG A 716 -21.97 4.26 6.45
CA ARG A 716 -22.18 3.21 7.45
C ARG A 716 -23.12 3.68 8.56
N ARG A 717 -22.86 4.85 9.14
CA ARG A 717 -23.68 5.42 10.21
C ARG A 717 -25.11 5.73 9.77
N ALA A 718 -25.27 6.26 8.55
CA ALA A 718 -26.58 6.48 7.95
C ALA A 718 -27.36 5.16 7.76
N ALA A 719 -26.69 4.12 7.25
CA ALA A 719 -27.30 2.79 7.08
C ALA A 719 -27.65 2.12 8.42
N ALA A 720 -26.84 2.33 9.46
CA ALA A 720 -27.11 1.85 10.81
C ALA A 720 -28.16 2.70 11.57
N GLY A 721 -28.65 3.78 10.97
CA GLY A 721 -29.61 4.70 11.63
C GLY A 721 -29.03 5.42 12.85
N LEU A 722 -27.70 5.51 12.95
CA LEU A 722 -26.99 6.13 14.09
C LEU A 722 -26.89 7.65 13.96
N ASP A 723 -26.96 8.17 12.75
CA ASP A 723 -27.08 9.60 12.50
C ASP A 723 -28.58 9.92 12.39
N GLY A 724 -29.11 10.64 13.38
CA GLY A 724 -30.47 11.18 13.30
C GLY A 724 -30.58 12.06 12.05
N ASN A 725 -31.75 12.07 11.39
CA ASN A 725 -32.04 12.93 10.24
C ASN A 725 -31.86 14.42 10.60
N GLU A 726 -30.63 14.92 10.55
CA GLU A 726 -30.30 16.34 10.53
C GLU A 726 -30.19 16.78 9.07
N ASP A 727 -31.32 16.77 8.37
CA ASP A 727 -31.43 17.42 7.07
C ASP A 727 -32.50 18.52 7.15
N GLU A 728 -32.17 19.59 7.87
CA GLU A 728 -32.76 20.91 7.68
C GLU A 728 -31.69 21.85 7.15
N GLY A 729 -31.74 22.23 5.86
CA GLY A 729 -30.82 23.26 5.41
C GLY A 729 -30.89 23.82 4.00
N HIS A 730 -31.44 23.16 2.97
CA HIS A 730 -31.51 23.79 1.64
C HIS A 730 -32.83 23.58 0.92
N GLY A 731 -33.48 24.70 0.59
CA GLY A 731 -34.81 24.77 0.02
C GLY A 731 -34.94 24.06 -1.33
N GLY A 732 -35.71 22.98 -1.34
CA GLY A 732 -36.20 22.32 -2.54
C GLY A 732 -37.52 21.63 -2.23
N ARG A 733 -38.57 21.98 -2.98
CA ARG A 733 -39.97 21.52 -2.88
C ARG A 733 -40.22 20.22 -2.09
N ARG A 734 -40.96 20.38 -0.98
CA ARG A 734 -41.66 19.31 -0.26
C ARG A 734 -42.52 18.47 -1.21
N LEU A 735 -42.09 17.25 -1.53
CA LEU A 735 -43.00 16.19 -1.95
C LEU A 735 -43.59 15.55 -0.70
N ARG A 736 -44.92 15.52 -0.61
CA ARG A 736 -45.65 14.87 0.48
C ARG A 736 -45.14 13.43 0.66
N PRO A 737 -45.04 12.91 1.90
CA PRO A 737 -44.87 11.49 2.12
C PRO A 737 -46.09 10.78 1.52
N SER A 738 -45.91 10.16 0.35
CA SER A 738 -46.83 9.11 -0.08
C SER A 738 -46.77 8.05 1.02
N ARG A 739 -47.92 7.62 1.52
CA ARG A 739 -48.03 6.47 2.43
C ARG A 739 -47.24 5.33 1.80
N ARG A 740 -46.03 5.06 2.31
CA ARG A 740 -45.27 3.86 1.97
C ARG A 740 -46.08 2.70 2.53
N ALA A 741 -46.48 1.79 1.65
CA ALA A 741 -47.16 0.58 2.04
C ALA A 741 -46.19 -0.23 2.90
N ALA A 742 -46.67 -0.76 4.02
CA ALA A 742 -45.94 -1.74 4.82
C ALA A 742 -45.66 -2.97 3.92
N GLY A 743 -44.44 -3.07 3.39
CA GLY A 743 -44.08 -4.09 2.40
C GLY A 743 -42.85 -3.78 1.54
N ASP A 744 -42.40 -2.52 1.46
CA ASP A 744 -41.25 -2.12 0.62
C ASP A 744 -39.89 -2.07 1.36
N ASP A 745 -39.83 -2.38 2.66
CA ASP A 745 -38.57 -2.39 3.45
C ASP A 745 -37.72 -3.67 3.26
N VAL A 746 -37.99 -4.51 2.26
CA VAL A 746 -37.27 -5.78 2.02
C VAL A 746 -35.89 -5.57 1.35
N GLY A 747 -35.40 -4.33 1.30
CA GLY A 747 -34.24 -3.94 0.49
C GLY A 747 -32.92 -3.72 1.22
N GLU A 748 -32.92 -3.54 2.54
CA GLU A 748 -31.73 -3.05 3.25
C GLU A 748 -31.31 -4.00 4.39
N GLY A 749 -30.02 -4.33 4.45
CA GLY A 749 -29.40 -5.18 5.47
C GLY A 749 -29.18 -6.65 5.09
N TYR A 750 -28.63 -7.42 6.03
CA TYR A 750 -28.15 -8.79 5.83
C TYR A 750 -29.18 -9.80 5.31
N LEU A 751 -30.47 -9.64 5.64
CA LEU A 751 -31.55 -10.51 5.13
C LEU A 751 -31.95 -10.17 3.69
N GLY A 752 -31.72 -8.93 3.25
CA GLY A 752 -32.01 -8.46 1.88
C GLY A 752 -30.85 -8.67 0.91
N TRP A 753 -29.66 -9.04 1.41
CA TRP A 753 -28.46 -9.21 0.59
C TRP A 753 -28.62 -10.32 -0.47
N LYS A 754 -28.06 -10.08 -1.65
CA LYS A 754 -28.09 -11.03 -2.78
C LYS A 754 -26.73 -11.12 -3.45
N ASN A 755 -26.32 -12.35 -3.75
CA ASN A 755 -25.09 -12.60 -4.48
C ASN A 755 -25.25 -12.33 -5.99
N ARG A 756 -24.81 -11.15 -6.45
CA ARG A 756 -24.83 -10.73 -7.86
C ARG A 756 -23.82 -11.47 -8.72
N ARG A 757 -22.70 -11.92 -8.13
CA ARG A 757 -21.61 -12.64 -8.83
C ARG A 757 -21.97 -14.09 -9.15
N ALA A 758 -22.64 -14.79 -8.23
CA ALA A 758 -23.11 -16.15 -8.48
C ALA A 758 -24.23 -16.24 -9.55
N ALA A 759 -24.98 -15.16 -9.76
CA ALA A 759 -26.09 -15.11 -10.73
C ALA A 759 -25.64 -14.98 -12.20
N GLY A 760 -24.33 -14.95 -12.49
CA GLY A 760 -23.81 -14.70 -13.84
C GLY A 760 -23.99 -13.24 -14.29
N GLY A 761 -24.15 -12.30 -13.35
CA GLY A 761 -24.20 -10.88 -13.64
C GLY A 761 -22.85 -10.41 -14.18
N ARG A 762 -22.82 -9.92 -15.42
CA ARG A 762 -21.69 -9.16 -15.95
C ARG A 762 -21.43 -7.98 -15.01
N HIS A 763 -20.24 -7.93 -14.42
CA HIS A 763 -19.68 -6.71 -13.85
C HIS A 763 -19.00 -5.92 -14.96
#